data_AF-A0A9W4T788-F1
#
_entry.id   AF-A0A9W4T788-F1
#
_cell.length_a   1.000
_cell.length_b   1.000
_cell.length_c   1.000
_cell.angle_alpha   90.00
_cell.angle_beta   90.00
_cell.angle_gamma   90.00
#
_symmetry.space_group_name_H-M   'P 1'
#
loop_
_entity.id
_entity.type
_entity.pdbx_description
1 polymer ?
#
loop_
_entity_poly.entity_id
_entity_poly.type
_entity_poly.pdbx_seq_one_letter_code
_entity_poly.pdbx_strand_id
1 'polypeptide(L)'
;FYGRFCSAAHDIDDYIQQLQFSDGVNLNQAIAPDFWAFHEKTLDSTRRCYKYHQSQTFLNIFEVCYEEDAATKVEYIAQKLMPIVFERYDALVEQFRDWEKLKSSDTSLYWKNVMNVNEELELMGYQHQTDKFIKTLDHLSKIPHWIERLEQLEKVAYIFNVPRNKEKEDWLLKSIRLLKDEDCGVELVQIINIFEFLDKNLSTVNENCWKLITELSNADNFIDFLKNIADHDITNLINGVDDHSDENLIQEDTVTSLIQVKQFLMCLMKKNMDTVADVLKVLLNVIKTNPTLGDKISLCSNSNMALQNMYNNISNRGEVTKEKIKNAVKNGIYTFKRDEKEGDKCQVILEYTSKTNMQYNLNEIFDLRGGALLIATPKTTVRINDDCVVNDKDEEMSNIIDDFIVQVDTAQEIFNVGSVLIQMGHFGYRIYEQKLHGTESMINYLKSLKNELDEWKEIVDKAHEFCYYLTFFSSRHILAFYDYFTSEKLDKENNEECKILIRFVNSKAQLPPREGVQKIPHESNDYLEILCVIGNELERIFKNVPKQSRKLKALGQHVKSDIVTKGKLFVAACNNASLVSNIIMSLFANHGSYPEPWQLLICTSSTTIEEFTIFIKRSFFASNNGYENHLFCIANLELLDFELQYSLVNQIKSMRDQTGKYLLALICCREAGMHHHILDQFSLDVHVTNGLSTETMIEIYHNLCKNVIAVSSDLSGQGKTEWIKESSYKKKKITHSFLISDGIEYNRLVHQFKKCKLLPIESLHINIVSPDHPEDVNMFLFELLTLGIVSTNDNIACLPSSETPIHIFIEIASTTEQRLRSSLPMVGFLLSEHLSWNISNLKISREIHSPIQIVCHYLNLYESMEIDTKEILFRTDDAIKEPLPL
;
A
#
# COMPACT_ATOMS: atom_id res chain seq x y z
N PHE A 1 23.97 5.23 62.51
CA PHE A 1 25.38 5.66 62.55
C PHE A 1 26.11 5.16 61.31
N TYR A 2 26.37 3.85 61.17
CA TYR A 2 27.13 3.30 60.04
C TYR A 2 26.63 3.75 58.66
N GLY A 3 25.34 3.55 58.34
CA GLY A 3 24.82 3.91 57.02
C GLY A 3 24.81 5.41 56.68
N ARG A 4 24.89 6.31 57.67
CA ARG A 4 24.81 7.77 57.44
C ARG A 4 26.14 8.49 57.57
N PHE A 5 27.02 8.05 58.47
CA PHE A 5 28.29 8.70 58.77
C PHE A 5 29.51 7.84 58.46
N CYS A 6 29.34 6.56 58.13
CA CYS A 6 30.46 5.67 57.78
C CYS A 6 30.31 5.05 56.40
N SER A 7 29.35 5.48 55.59
CA SER A 7 29.01 4.87 54.28
C SER A 7 30.19 4.80 53.31
N ALA A 8 31.16 5.70 53.45
CA ALA A 8 32.38 5.73 52.64
C ALA A 8 33.56 4.96 53.26
N ALA A 9 33.41 4.37 54.46
CA ALA A 9 34.44 3.54 55.07
C ALA A 9 34.49 2.16 54.38
N HIS A 10 35.70 1.67 54.07
CA HIS A 10 35.84 0.41 53.33
C HIS A 10 35.48 -0.84 54.13
N ASP A 11 35.54 -0.76 55.46
CA ASP A 11 35.21 -1.85 56.37
C ASP A 11 33.74 -1.80 56.84
N ILE A 12 32.89 -0.91 56.29
CA ILE A 12 31.50 -0.76 56.76
C ILE A 12 30.67 -2.04 56.62
N ASP A 13 30.85 -2.78 55.53
CA ASP A 13 30.07 -3.99 55.26
C ASP A 13 30.28 -5.05 56.36
N ASP A 14 31.49 -5.12 56.93
CA ASP A 14 31.79 -6.01 58.06
C ASP A 14 30.95 -5.63 59.30
N TYR A 15 30.77 -4.33 59.57
CA TYR A 15 29.94 -3.86 60.68
C TYR A 15 28.44 -4.04 60.41
N ILE A 16 27.97 -3.82 59.18
CA ILE A 16 26.55 -3.98 58.83
C ILE A 16 26.17 -5.46 58.82
N GLN A 17 27.01 -6.36 58.28
CA GLN A 17 26.73 -7.80 58.28
C GLN A 17 26.61 -8.36 59.69
N GLN A 18 27.51 -8.00 60.60
CA GLN A 18 27.44 -8.44 62.00
C GLN A 18 26.14 -8.00 62.70
N LEU A 19 25.56 -6.85 62.31
CA LEU A 19 24.23 -6.43 62.75
C LEU A 19 23.11 -7.21 62.08
N GLN A 20 23.19 -7.53 60.79
CA GLN A 20 22.15 -8.27 60.07
C GLN A 20 22.02 -9.74 60.52
N PHE A 21 23.09 -10.36 61.02
CA PHE A 21 23.03 -11.68 61.66
C PHE A 21 22.27 -11.70 63.01
N SER A 22 21.77 -10.54 63.48
CA SER A 22 21.01 -10.43 64.73
C SER A 22 19.48 -10.47 64.59
N ASP A 23 18.95 -10.67 63.38
CA ASP A 23 17.51 -10.88 63.17
C ASP A 23 17.05 -12.21 63.81
N GLY A 24 16.37 -12.09 64.96
CA GLY A 24 15.92 -13.23 65.79
C GLY A 24 16.55 -13.30 67.19
N VAL A 25 17.42 -12.36 67.55
CA VAL A 25 18.07 -12.29 68.87
C VAL A 25 17.11 -11.77 69.94
N ASN A 26 17.00 -12.47 71.07
CA ASN A 26 16.17 -12.02 72.19
C ASN A 26 16.90 -10.97 73.05
N LEU A 27 16.14 -10.17 73.82
CA LEU A 27 16.69 -9.09 74.65
C LEU A 27 17.79 -9.57 75.62
N ASN A 28 17.69 -10.80 76.13
CA ASN A 28 18.67 -11.37 77.07
C ASN A 28 20.01 -11.70 76.39
N GLN A 29 19.99 -12.06 75.10
CA GLN A 29 21.20 -12.29 74.29
C GLN A 29 21.85 -10.97 73.86
N ALA A 30 21.05 -9.93 73.56
CA ALA A 30 21.55 -8.60 73.22
C ALA A 30 22.17 -7.85 74.42
N ILE A 31 21.90 -8.26 75.66
CA ILE A 31 22.48 -7.66 76.88
C ILE A 31 23.74 -8.43 77.34
N ALA A 32 24.07 -9.57 76.73
CA ALA A 32 25.27 -10.32 77.08
C ALA A 32 26.55 -9.48 76.79
N PRO A 33 27.56 -9.48 77.68
CA PRO A 33 28.74 -8.61 77.55
C PRO A 33 29.46 -8.78 76.21
N ASP A 34 29.49 -10.01 75.71
CA ASP A 34 30.25 -10.38 74.52
C ASP A 34 29.51 -10.07 73.22
N PHE A 35 28.19 -9.81 73.28
CA PHE A 35 27.35 -9.64 72.09
C PHE A 35 27.70 -8.38 71.29
N TRP A 36 28.04 -7.29 71.98
CA TRP A 36 28.45 -6.03 71.34
C TRP A 36 29.97 -5.85 71.28
N ALA A 37 30.76 -6.87 71.63
CA ALA A 37 32.22 -6.75 71.72
C ALA A 37 32.85 -6.27 70.39
N PHE A 38 32.28 -6.68 69.25
CA PHE A 38 32.72 -6.21 67.93
C PHE A 38 32.44 -4.71 67.70
N HIS A 39 31.38 -4.16 68.30
CA HIS A 39 30.95 -2.78 68.13
C HIS A 39 31.40 -1.84 69.25
N GLU A 40 31.99 -2.37 70.34
CA GLU A 40 32.29 -1.67 71.60
C GLU A 40 32.95 -0.30 71.36
N LYS A 41 33.95 -0.29 70.49
CA LYS A 41 34.74 0.90 70.14
C LYS A 41 33.96 2.03 69.45
N THR A 42 32.77 1.74 68.95
CA THR A 42 31.92 2.69 68.19
C THR A 42 30.65 3.12 68.96
N LEU A 43 30.36 2.47 70.09
CA LEU A 43 29.09 2.65 70.82
C LEU A 43 28.91 4.06 71.38
N ASP A 44 29.98 4.66 71.94
CA ASP A 44 29.90 5.98 72.57
C ASP A 44 29.54 7.08 71.56
N SER A 45 30.24 7.12 70.43
CA SER A 45 29.94 8.06 69.34
C SER A 45 28.57 7.78 68.72
N THR A 46 28.18 6.50 68.58
CA THR A 46 26.85 6.13 68.10
C THR A 46 25.75 6.64 69.02
N ARG A 47 25.89 6.48 70.34
CA ARG A 47 24.92 6.93 71.34
C ARG A 47 24.80 8.45 71.34
N ARG A 48 25.92 9.18 71.28
CA ARG A 48 25.91 10.66 71.27
C ARG A 48 25.35 11.21 69.94
N CYS A 49 25.67 10.57 68.82
CA CYS A 49 25.20 10.98 67.49
C CYS A 49 23.71 10.71 67.27
N TYR A 50 23.10 9.77 68.01
CA TYR A 50 21.69 9.41 67.85
C TYR A 50 20.76 10.63 67.89
N LYS A 51 20.97 11.58 68.81
CA LYS A 51 20.14 12.80 68.88
C LYS A 51 20.19 13.64 67.60
N TYR A 52 21.31 13.62 66.88
CA TYR A 52 21.55 14.47 65.71
C TYR A 52 21.35 13.75 64.38
N HIS A 53 20.78 12.54 64.39
CA HIS A 53 20.67 11.72 63.20
C HIS A 53 19.80 12.35 62.09
N GLN A 54 18.97 13.33 62.42
CA GLN A 54 18.10 14.07 61.50
C GLN A 54 18.63 15.48 61.18
N SER A 55 19.66 15.96 61.88
CA SER A 55 20.22 17.30 61.68
C SER A 55 21.07 17.32 60.40
N GLN A 56 20.64 18.12 59.43
CA GLN A 56 21.42 18.42 58.22
C GLN A 56 22.62 19.29 58.55
N THR A 57 22.52 20.22 59.51
CA THR A 57 23.67 21.03 59.92
C THR A 57 24.77 20.18 60.56
N PHE A 58 24.40 19.22 61.41
CA PHE A 58 25.36 18.26 61.98
C PHE A 58 26.03 17.41 60.89
N LEU A 59 25.26 16.99 59.87
CA LEU A 59 25.79 16.25 58.73
C LEU A 59 26.76 17.09 57.89
N ASN A 60 26.43 18.36 57.61
CA ASN A 60 27.31 19.26 56.87
C ASN A 60 28.65 19.46 57.60
N ILE A 61 28.63 19.61 58.93
CA ILE A 61 29.87 19.72 59.74
C ILE A 61 30.66 18.42 59.71
N PHE A 62 29.98 17.27 59.78
CA PHE A 62 30.62 15.98 59.62
C PHE A 62 31.33 15.87 58.27
N GLU A 63 30.67 16.24 57.17
CA GLU A 63 31.24 16.20 55.82
C GLU A 63 32.49 17.07 55.69
N VAL A 64 32.45 18.30 56.22
CA VAL A 64 33.63 19.19 56.23
C VAL A 64 34.79 18.57 57.00
N CYS A 65 34.55 18.03 58.21
CA CYS A 65 35.60 17.35 58.97
C CYS A 65 36.11 16.09 58.26
N TYR A 66 35.23 15.36 57.58
CA TYR A 66 35.55 14.13 56.88
C TYR A 66 36.46 14.41 55.66
N GLU A 67 36.18 15.46 54.90
CA GLU A 67 37.04 15.92 53.79
C GLU A 67 38.45 16.33 54.27
N GLU A 68 38.56 16.90 55.47
CA GLU A 68 39.85 17.33 56.04
C GLU A 68 40.72 16.17 56.56
N ASP A 69 40.13 15.09 57.10
CA ASP A 69 40.85 13.99 57.79
C ASP A 69 40.87 12.67 56.98
N ALA A 70 40.15 12.59 55.84
CA ALA A 70 40.10 11.45 54.91
C ALA A 70 40.00 10.07 55.58
N ALA A 71 39.16 9.96 56.62
CA ALA A 71 39.03 8.78 57.46
C ALA A 71 38.49 7.57 56.67
N THR A 72 39.28 6.49 56.55
CA THR A 72 38.90 5.33 55.72
C THR A 72 38.27 4.16 56.48
N LYS A 73 38.37 4.10 57.82
CA LYS A 73 37.86 3.00 58.66
C LYS A 73 36.78 3.43 59.65
N VAL A 74 35.78 2.57 59.87
CA VAL A 74 34.66 2.79 60.80
C VAL A 74 35.15 3.09 62.23
N GLU A 75 36.14 2.33 62.73
CA GLU A 75 36.69 2.57 64.08
C GLU A 75 37.32 3.97 64.20
N TYR A 76 38.05 4.42 63.17
CA TYR A 76 38.69 5.74 63.16
C TYR A 76 37.64 6.85 63.10
N ILE A 77 36.62 6.71 62.24
CA ILE A 77 35.50 7.66 62.17
C ILE A 77 34.85 7.79 63.55
N ALA A 78 34.57 6.68 64.22
CA ALA A 78 33.90 6.70 65.51
C ALA A 78 34.79 7.27 66.65
N GLN A 79 36.07 6.91 66.72
CA GLN A 79 36.91 7.27 67.87
C GLN A 79 37.72 8.55 67.73
N LYS A 80 37.94 9.04 66.50
CA LYS A 80 38.77 10.23 66.24
C LYS A 80 37.97 11.33 65.59
N LEU A 81 37.32 11.04 64.46
CA LEU A 81 36.61 12.06 63.69
C LEU A 81 35.36 12.57 64.43
N MET A 82 34.53 11.65 64.93
CA MET A 82 33.27 12.02 65.59
C MET A 82 33.44 12.90 66.83
N PRO A 83 34.42 12.66 67.73
CA PRO A 83 34.75 13.60 68.79
C PRO A 83 35.04 15.03 68.30
N ILE A 84 35.82 15.17 67.23
CA ILE A 84 36.13 16.49 66.61
C ILE A 84 34.86 17.14 66.06
N VAL A 85 34.00 16.35 65.39
CA VAL A 85 32.71 16.82 64.86
C VAL A 85 31.81 17.32 65.99
N PHE A 86 31.73 16.60 67.12
CA PHE A 86 30.97 17.07 68.29
C PHE A 86 31.53 18.36 68.86
N GLU A 87 32.86 18.48 69.00
CA GLU A 87 33.49 19.71 69.48
C GLU A 87 33.22 20.90 68.55
N ARG A 88 33.32 20.71 67.22
CA ARG A 88 33.01 21.77 66.24
C ARG A 88 31.52 22.14 66.26
N TYR A 89 30.63 21.16 66.40
CA TYR A 89 29.19 21.41 66.50
C TYR A 89 28.85 22.22 67.75
N ASP A 90 29.38 21.82 68.91
CA ASP A 90 29.17 22.53 70.17
C ASP A 90 29.79 23.95 70.11
N ALA A 91 30.96 24.11 69.48
CA ALA A 91 31.59 25.42 69.26
C ALA A 91 30.76 26.34 68.34
N LEU A 92 30.15 25.80 67.29
CA LEU A 92 29.26 26.56 66.40
C LEU A 92 28.03 27.09 67.15
N VAL A 93 27.43 26.25 68.01
CA VAL A 93 26.28 26.65 68.84
C VAL A 93 26.66 27.78 69.80
N GLU A 94 27.86 27.75 70.37
CA GLU A 94 28.37 28.84 71.20
C GLU A 94 28.62 30.14 70.41
N GLN A 95 29.13 30.05 69.18
CA GLN A 95 29.36 31.21 68.30
C GLN A 95 28.06 31.96 67.95
N PHE A 96 26.91 31.28 67.90
CA PHE A 96 25.62 31.93 67.65
C PHE A 96 25.15 32.87 68.76
N ARG A 97 25.82 32.92 69.92
CA ARG A 97 25.51 33.94 70.95
C ARG A 97 25.77 35.37 70.46
N ASP A 98 26.71 35.56 69.54
CA ASP A 98 27.02 36.85 68.88
C ASP A 98 26.79 36.78 67.35
N TRP A 99 25.69 36.13 66.94
CA TRP A 99 25.43 35.76 65.53
C TRP A 99 25.45 36.94 64.54
N GLU A 100 25.10 38.16 64.97
CA GLU A 100 25.04 39.33 64.08
C GLU A 100 26.40 39.68 63.45
N LYS A 101 27.52 39.27 64.09
CA LYS A 101 28.90 39.55 63.63
C LYS A 101 29.54 38.38 62.88
N LEU A 102 28.85 37.24 62.79
CA LEU A 102 29.36 36.09 62.06
C LEU A 102 29.32 36.35 60.56
N LYS A 103 30.30 35.84 59.82
CA LYS A 103 30.33 35.96 58.36
C LYS A 103 29.44 34.90 57.72
N SER A 104 28.77 35.29 56.63
CA SER A 104 27.96 34.39 55.81
C SER A 104 28.78 33.30 55.16
N SER A 105 29.98 33.60 54.65
CA SER A 105 30.92 32.61 54.10
C SER A 105 31.16 31.45 55.05
N ASP A 106 31.46 31.78 56.31
CA ASP A 106 31.89 30.82 57.32
C ASP A 106 30.72 29.98 57.84
N THR A 107 29.50 30.52 57.76
CA THR A 107 28.28 29.90 58.28
C THR A 107 27.50 29.15 57.19
N SER A 108 27.56 29.60 55.94
CA SER A 108 26.79 29.06 54.79
C SER A 108 27.05 27.57 54.54
N LEU A 109 28.31 27.14 54.70
CA LEU A 109 28.72 25.74 54.55
C LEU A 109 27.93 24.81 55.47
N TYR A 110 27.62 25.26 56.69
CA TYR A 110 26.92 24.45 57.70
C TYR A 110 25.40 24.46 57.51
N TRP A 111 24.84 25.47 56.85
CA TRP A 111 23.39 25.59 56.62
C TRP A 111 22.92 25.19 55.22
N LYS A 112 23.85 24.69 54.40
CA LYS A 112 23.55 24.16 53.08
C LYS A 112 22.46 23.09 53.14
N ASN A 113 21.46 23.18 52.26
CA ASN A 113 20.34 22.23 52.13
C ASN A 113 19.45 22.06 53.39
N VAL A 114 19.50 23.00 54.34
CA VAL A 114 18.60 22.99 55.50
C VAL A 114 17.20 23.42 55.07
N MET A 115 16.24 22.50 55.19
CA MET A 115 14.83 22.73 54.82
C MET A 115 13.99 23.35 55.92
N ASN A 116 14.31 23.08 57.19
CA ASN A 116 13.60 23.63 58.35
C ASN A 116 14.58 24.14 59.41
N VAL A 117 14.84 25.44 59.40
CA VAL A 117 15.75 26.11 60.33
C VAL A 117 15.32 25.95 61.78
N ASN A 118 14.01 25.95 62.06
CA ASN A 118 13.51 25.88 63.43
C ASN A 118 13.80 24.51 64.06
N GLU A 119 13.58 23.42 63.31
CA GLU A 119 13.90 22.06 63.77
C GLU A 119 15.40 21.88 64.03
N GLU A 120 16.27 22.45 63.19
CA GLU A 120 17.73 22.41 63.41
C GLU A 120 18.14 23.15 64.69
N LEU A 121 17.59 24.33 64.94
CA LEU A 121 17.88 25.10 66.16
C LEU A 121 17.37 24.42 67.43
N GLU A 122 16.23 23.70 67.36
CA GLU A 122 15.74 22.86 68.46
C GLU A 122 16.68 21.69 68.76
N LEU A 123 17.18 21.00 67.72
CA LEU A 123 18.14 19.92 67.88
C LEU A 123 19.45 20.40 68.51
N MET A 124 19.92 21.59 68.13
CA MET A 124 21.07 22.28 68.74
C MET A 124 20.85 22.66 70.21
N GLY A 125 19.60 22.72 70.69
CA GLY A 125 19.28 23.16 72.04
C GLY A 125 19.49 24.66 72.27
N TYR A 126 19.50 25.47 71.21
CA TYR A 126 19.75 26.91 71.30
C TYR A 126 18.48 27.66 71.72
N GLN A 127 18.51 28.33 72.88
CA GLN A 127 17.33 28.92 73.53
C GLN A 127 17.08 30.40 73.20
N HIS A 128 18.02 31.11 72.58
CA HIS A 128 17.95 32.56 72.33
C HIS A 128 17.49 32.91 70.90
N GLN A 129 16.36 32.36 70.47
CA GLN A 129 15.84 32.53 69.12
C GLN A 129 15.13 33.89 68.97
N THR A 130 15.51 34.67 67.95
CA THR A 130 14.77 35.89 67.56
C THR A 130 14.26 35.74 66.12
N ASP A 131 13.11 36.35 65.81
CA ASP A 131 12.52 36.26 64.45
C ASP A 131 13.48 36.75 63.36
N LYS A 132 14.30 37.75 63.68
CA LYS A 132 15.33 38.28 62.77
C LYS A 132 16.42 37.24 62.49
N PHE A 133 16.87 36.51 63.51
CA PHE A 133 17.88 35.46 63.38
C PHE A 133 17.36 34.27 62.56
N ILE A 134 16.14 33.79 62.85
CA ILE A 134 15.52 32.68 62.13
C ILE A 134 15.38 33.01 60.64
N LYS A 135 14.90 34.23 60.32
CA LYS A 135 14.78 34.70 58.92
C LYS A 135 16.13 34.79 58.21
N THR A 136 17.17 35.29 58.89
CA THR A 136 18.53 35.33 58.33
C THR A 136 19.03 33.94 57.96
N LEU A 137 18.82 32.95 58.83
CA LEU A 137 19.25 31.58 58.57
C LEU A 137 18.42 30.89 57.48
N ASP A 138 17.12 31.19 57.39
CA ASP A 138 16.25 30.70 56.31
C ASP A 138 16.65 31.29 54.94
N HIS A 139 17.06 32.56 54.92
CA HIS A 139 17.59 33.17 53.71
C HIS A 139 18.96 32.57 53.35
N LEU A 140 19.83 32.36 54.36
CA LEU A 140 21.15 31.75 54.18
C LEU A 140 21.05 30.35 53.56
N SER A 141 20.10 29.51 54.01
CA SER A 141 19.92 28.17 53.46
C SER A 141 19.42 28.17 52.00
N LYS A 142 18.76 29.25 51.56
CA LYS A 142 18.22 29.41 50.20
C LYS A 142 19.19 30.07 49.21
N ILE A 143 20.34 30.57 49.67
CA ILE A 143 21.34 31.23 48.80
C ILE A 143 21.74 30.38 47.57
N PRO A 144 22.06 29.07 47.71
CA PRO A 144 22.48 28.25 46.56
C PRO A 144 21.41 28.19 45.45
N HIS A 145 20.15 28.03 45.82
CA HIS A 145 19.02 27.99 44.88
C HIS A 145 18.81 29.32 44.16
N TRP A 146 18.97 30.44 44.86
CA TRP A 146 18.87 31.76 44.25
C TRP A 146 20.02 32.07 43.31
N ILE A 147 21.25 31.65 43.62
CA ILE A 147 22.39 31.77 42.70
C ILE A 147 22.08 31.06 41.39
N GLU A 148 21.61 29.80 41.44
CA GLU A 148 21.26 29.03 40.25
C GLU A 148 20.19 29.73 39.40
N ARG A 149 19.10 30.22 40.02
CA ARG A 149 18.05 30.97 39.32
C ARG A 149 18.58 32.22 38.63
N LEU A 150 19.42 33.00 39.29
CA LEU A 150 19.97 34.24 38.74
C LEU A 150 20.95 33.95 37.58
N GLU A 151 21.73 32.88 37.65
CA GLU A 151 22.59 32.43 36.55
C GLU A 151 21.80 31.95 35.32
N GLN A 152 20.70 31.22 35.54
CA GLN A 152 19.78 30.83 34.45
C GLN A 152 19.17 32.08 33.79
N LEU A 153 18.75 33.08 34.58
CA LEU A 153 18.26 34.35 34.05
C LEU A 153 19.35 35.11 33.26
N GLU A 154 20.61 35.02 33.68
CA GLU A 154 21.73 35.63 32.94
C GLU A 154 21.89 34.99 31.54
N LYS A 155 21.82 33.66 31.44
CA LYS A 155 21.87 32.95 30.15
C LYS A 155 20.72 33.37 29.24
N VAL A 156 19.51 33.50 29.78
CA VAL A 156 18.35 33.94 28.99
C VAL A 156 18.51 35.39 28.54
N ALA A 157 19.03 36.28 29.37
CA ALA A 157 19.33 37.66 28.97
C ALA A 157 20.36 37.72 27.82
N TYR A 158 21.30 36.77 27.77
CA TYR A 158 22.23 36.63 26.66
C TYR A 158 21.54 36.19 25.36
N ILE A 159 20.60 35.23 25.41
CA ILE A 159 19.81 34.79 24.24
C ILE A 159 19.06 35.97 23.59
N PHE A 160 18.53 36.89 24.40
CA PHE A 160 17.81 38.09 23.94
C PHE A 160 18.73 39.29 23.61
N ASN A 161 20.05 39.10 23.57
CA ASN A 161 21.03 40.13 23.21
C ASN A 161 20.95 41.42 24.05
N VAL A 162 20.64 41.33 25.34
CA VAL A 162 20.56 42.52 26.22
C VAL A 162 21.94 43.20 26.30
N PRO A 163 22.07 44.50 26.00
CA PRO A 163 23.36 45.21 26.01
C PRO A 163 23.97 45.24 27.41
N ARG A 164 25.21 44.76 27.56
CA ARG A 164 25.96 44.86 28.82
C ARG A 164 26.71 46.18 28.90
N ASN A 165 26.25 47.12 29.72
CA ASN A 165 27.00 48.34 30.01
C ASN A 165 28.15 48.03 30.99
N LYS A 166 29.39 47.98 30.51
CA LYS A 166 30.58 47.71 31.34
C LYS A 166 30.84 48.75 32.45
N GLU A 167 30.22 49.93 32.38
CA GLU A 167 30.42 51.04 33.33
C GLU A 167 29.33 51.12 34.43
N LYS A 168 28.22 50.38 34.31
CA LYS A 168 27.20 50.26 35.36
C LYS A 168 26.89 48.79 35.59
N GLU A 169 27.37 48.28 36.72
CA GLU A 169 27.10 46.91 37.18
C GLU A 169 25.56 46.70 37.23
N ASP A 170 25.05 45.78 36.41
CA ASP A 170 23.63 45.43 36.39
C ASP A 170 23.22 44.80 37.72
N TRP A 171 21.98 45.02 38.15
CA TRP A 171 21.49 44.55 39.45
C TRP A 171 21.56 43.01 39.55
N LEU A 172 21.41 42.30 38.42
CA LEU A 172 21.51 40.84 38.36
C LEU A 172 22.92 40.34 38.72
N LEU A 173 23.94 40.86 38.03
CA LEU A 173 25.35 40.51 38.28
C LEU A 173 25.79 40.94 39.68
N LYS A 174 25.37 42.14 40.11
CA LYS A 174 25.62 42.63 41.47
C LYS A 174 25.02 41.69 42.52
N SER A 175 23.82 41.16 42.27
CA SER A 175 23.16 40.23 43.21
C SER A 175 23.85 38.88 43.26
N ILE A 176 24.27 38.32 42.11
CA ILE A 176 25.04 37.06 42.05
C ILE A 176 26.35 37.22 42.83
N ARG A 177 27.08 38.33 42.63
CA ARG A 177 28.34 38.62 43.33
C ARG A 177 28.15 38.76 44.85
N LEU A 178 27.10 39.46 45.28
CA LEU A 178 26.77 39.63 46.70
C LEU A 178 26.40 38.30 47.38
N LEU A 179 25.72 37.40 46.67
CA LEU A 179 25.34 36.08 47.19
C LEU A 179 26.50 35.07 47.22
N LYS A 180 27.45 35.17 46.28
CA LYS A 180 28.66 34.34 46.24
C LYS A 180 29.74 34.77 47.23
N ASP A 181 29.57 35.93 47.89
CA ASP A 181 30.48 36.46 48.92
C ASP A 181 31.94 36.59 48.46
N GLU A 182 32.17 36.89 47.18
CA GLU A 182 33.51 36.87 46.56
C GLU A 182 34.42 38.05 46.98
N ASP A 183 33.89 39.13 47.58
CA ASP A 183 34.65 40.37 47.81
C ASP A 183 34.50 41.07 49.18
N CYS A 184 33.56 40.69 50.06
CA CYS A 184 33.39 41.35 51.36
C CYS A 184 32.67 40.42 52.33
N GLY A 185 33.37 39.74 53.24
CA GLY A 185 32.78 38.82 54.21
C GLY A 185 31.55 39.39 54.92
N VAL A 186 30.38 39.10 54.36
CA VAL A 186 29.11 39.75 54.69
C VAL A 186 28.69 39.25 56.07
N GLU A 187 28.42 40.17 57.00
CA GLU A 187 27.90 39.78 58.31
C GLU A 187 26.49 39.20 58.15
N LEU A 188 26.14 38.15 58.89
CA LEU A 188 24.83 37.46 58.79
C LEU A 188 23.64 38.44 58.87
N VAL A 189 23.77 39.52 59.65
CA VAL A 189 22.75 40.56 59.77
C VAL A 189 22.43 41.27 58.44
N GLN A 190 23.39 41.32 57.51
CA GLN A 190 23.28 42.02 56.23
C GLN A 190 22.58 41.17 55.15
N ILE A 191 22.44 39.85 55.34
CA ILE A 191 21.73 38.96 54.40
C ILE A 191 20.28 39.39 54.19
N ILE A 192 19.62 39.87 55.24
CA ILE A 192 18.24 40.37 55.15
C ILE A 192 18.16 41.51 54.12
N ASN A 193 19.11 42.44 54.14
CA ASN A 193 19.15 43.57 53.22
C ASN A 193 19.40 43.13 51.76
N ILE A 194 20.18 42.06 51.55
CA ILE A 194 20.44 41.48 50.22
C ILE A 194 19.15 40.86 49.65
N PHE A 195 18.40 40.12 50.47
CA PHE A 195 17.14 39.51 50.03
C PHE A 195 16.03 40.55 49.84
N GLU A 196 15.95 41.60 50.66
CA GLU A 196 15.06 42.73 50.41
C GLU A 196 15.37 43.44 49.08
N PHE A 197 16.66 43.51 48.70
CA PHE A 197 17.08 44.03 47.40
C PHE A 197 16.69 43.10 46.24
N LEU A 198 16.80 41.78 46.40
CA LEU A 198 16.35 40.79 45.42
C LEU A 198 14.83 40.84 45.22
N ASP A 199 14.07 40.84 46.32
CA ASP A 199 12.61 40.87 46.30
C ASP A 199 12.08 42.13 45.60
N LYS A 200 12.75 43.27 45.79
CA LYS A 200 12.38 44.51 45.08
C LYS A 200 12.45 44.36 43.56
N ASN A 201 13.41 43.61 43.03
CA ASN A 201 13.61 43.42 41.59
C ASN A 201 12.81 42.23 41.03
N LEU A 202 12.50 41.23 41.86
CA LEU A 202 11.92 39.95 41.43
C LEU A 202 10.48 39.69 41.93
N SER A 203 9.90 40.57 42.75
CA SER A 203 8.54 40.43 43.34
C SER A 203 7.41 40.16 42.35
N THR A 204 7.60 40.45 41.06
CA THR A 204 6.60 40.23 40.00
C THR A 204 6.78 38.92 39.23
N VAL A 205 7.86 38.19 39.47
CA VAL A 205 8.22 36.95 38.78
C VAL A 205 7.61 35.77 39.54
N ASN A 206 6.71 35.03 38.88
CA ASN A 206 6.10 33.84 39.46
C ASN A 206 6.87 32.56 39.08
N GLU A 207 6.51 31.43 39.70
CA GLU A 207 7.15 30.13 39.45
C GLU A 207 7.02 29.65 38.00
N ASN A 208 5.92 29.97 37.30
CA ASN A 208 5.77 29.64 35.88
C ASN A 208 6.80 30.40 35.01
N CYS A 209 7.16 31.63 35.40
CA CYS A 209 8.21 32.40 34.74
C CYS A 209 9.59 31.81 34.99
N TRP A 210 9.86 31.34 36.21
CA TRP A 210 11.07 30.60 36.50
C TRP A 210 11.17 29.31 35.69
N LYS A 211 10.08 28.54 35.55
CA LYS A 211 10.04 27.34 34.69
C LYS A 211 10.44 27.66 33.24
N LEU A 212 9.88 28.73 32.65
CA LEU A 212 10.24 29.14 31.29
C LEU A 212 11.70 29.60 31.18
N ILE A 213 12.21 30.33 32.18
CA ILE A 213 13.62 30.76 32.23
C ILE A 213 14.55 29.53 32.27
N THR A 214 14.22 28.54 33.09
CA THR A 214 14.98 27.29 33.18
C THR A 214 15.00 26.56 31.83
N GLU A 215 13.84 26.33 31.20
CA GLU A 215 13.77 25.65 29.88
C GLU A 215 14.54 26.40 28.79
N LEU A 216 14.44 27.73 28.74
CA LEU A 216 15.21 28.55 27.79
C LEU A 216 16.71 28.48 28.05
N SER A 217 17.13 28.52 29.31
CA SER A 217 18.55 28.47 29.71
C SER A 217 19.23 27.13 29.42
N ASN A 218 18.44 26.06 29.24
CA ASN A 218 18.91 24.71 28.94
C ASN A 218 18.81 24.37 27.44
N ALA A 219 18.24 25.25 26.61
CA ALA A 219 17.95 25.00 25.21
C ALA A 219 19.02 25.53 24.23
N ASP A 220 20.24 25.80 24.66
CA ASP A 220 21.31 26.44 23.87
C ASP A 220 21.48 25.82 22.45
N ASN A 221 21.64 24.50 22.36
CA ASN A 221 21.79 23.77 21.09
C ASN A 221 20.57 23.89 20.17
N PHE A 222 19.37 24.02 20.75
CA PHE A 222 18.13 24.17 20.00
C PHE A 222 17.94 25.61 19.53
N ILE A 223 18.32 26.60 20.34
CA ILE A 223 18.32 28.02 19.96
C ILE A 223 19.27 28.29 18.79
N ASP A 224 20.45 27.66 18.77
CA ASP A 224 21.39 27.79 17.64
C ASP A 224 20.81 27.17 16.35
N PHE A 225 20.13 26.03 16.46
CA PHE A 225 19.40 25.45 15.34
C PHE A 225 18.29 26.38 14.83
N LEU A 226 17.49 26.98 15.72
CA LEU A 226 16.44 27.94 15.36
C LEU A 226 17.00 29.16 14.61
N LYS A 227 18.16 29.68 15.03
CA LYS A 227 18.86 30.76 14.31
C LYS A 227 19.29 30.33 12.90
N ASN A 228 19.79 29.10 12.73
CA ASN A 228 20.21 28.58 11.42
C ASN A 228 19.05 28.44 10.42
N ILE A 229 17.84 28.15 10.90
CA ILE A 229 16.65 28.01 10.06
C ILE A 229 15.77 29.26 10.05
N ALA A 230 16.24 30.39 10.58
CA ALA A 230 15.46 31.61 10.81
C ALA A 230 14.67 32.08 9.57
N ASP A 231 15.32 32.10 8.40
CA ASP A 231 14.77 32.63 7.16
C ASP A 231 14.13 31.57 6.24
N HIS A 232 14.18 30.30 6.63
CA HIS A 232 13.61 29.20 5.83
C HIS A 232 12.14 28.96 6.16
N ASP A 233 11.29 28.71 5.16
CA ASP A 233 9.93 28.22 5.42
C ASP A 233 9.98 26.74 5.81
N ILE A 234 9.51 26.43 7.02
CA ILE A 234 9.52 25.07 7.58
C ILE A 234 8.11 24.47 7.67
N THR A 235 7.10 25.16 7.13
CA THR A 235 5.69 24.72 7.17
C THR A 235 5.50 23.38 6.45
N ASN A 236 6.29 23.13 5.39
CA ASN A 236 6.25 21.88 4.63
C ASN A 236 6.86 20.67 5.36
N LEU A 237 7.49 20.86 6.53
CA LEU A 237 7.98 19.74 7.35
C LEU A 237 6.82 18.90 7.91
N ILE A 238 5.62 19.48 8.05
CA ILE A 238 4.41 18.75 8.51
C ILE A 238 4.11 17.59 7.56
N ASN A 239 4.23 17.80 6.25
CA ASN A 239 3.95 16.78 5.22
C ASN A 239 4.98 15.64 5.18
N GLY A 240 6.09 15.77 5.91
CA GLY A 240 7.13 14.74 6.00
C GLY A 240 6.93 13.77 7.18
N VAL A 241 5.86 13.94 7.95
CA VAL A 241 5.47 13.08 9.06
C VAL A 241 4.39 12.12 8.57
N ASP A 242 4.67 10.81 8.54
CA ASP A 242 3.67 9.80 8.19
C ASP A 242 2.64 9.65 9.33
N ASP A 243 1.35 9.86 9.04
CA ASP A 243 0.24 9.83 10.00
C ASP A 243 -0.05 8.45 10.64
N HIS A 244 0.68 7.39 10.27
CA HIS A 244 0.29 6.00 10.55
C HIS A 244 1.37 5.08 11.14
N SER A 245 2.38 5.60 11.83
CA SER A 245 3.37 4.73 12.49
C SER A 245 3.67 5.12 13.94
N ASP A 246 3.34 4.23 14.88
CA ASP A 246 3.80 4.26 16.28
C ASP A 246 5.34 4.09 16.42
N GLU A 247 6.06 3.86 15.32
CA GLU A 247 7.51 3.60 15.29
C GLU A 247 8.38 4.83 14.95
N ASN A 248 7.80 5.97 14.55
CA ASN A 248 8.58 7.18 14.25
C ASN A 248 8.81 8.05 15.50
N LEU A 249 10.08 8.45 15.71
CA LEU A 249 10.54 9.28 16.84
C LEU A 249 9.96 10.72 16.88
N ILE A 250 9.28 11.18 15.82
CA ILE A 250 8.75 12.54 15.70
C ILE A 250 7.28 12.50 15.27
N GLN A 251 6.40 13.03 16.12
CA GLN A 251 4.96 13.16 15.85
C GLN A 251 4.64 14.51 15.19
N GLU A 252 3.49 14.62 14.53
CA GLU A 252 3.01 15.86 13.91
C GLU A 252 2.95 17.02 14.93
N ASP A 253 2.56 16.69 16.17
CA ASP A 253 2.54 17.61 17.32
C ASP A 253 3.92 18.22 17.62
N THR A 254 5.01 17.47 17.41
CA THR A 254 6.39 17.95 17.60
C THR A 254 6.79 18.95 16.53
N VAL A 255 6.43 18.71 15.27
CA VAL A 255 6.71 19.62 14.15
C VAL A 255 5.86 20.89 14.25
N THR A 256 4.59 20.75 14.65
CA THR A 256 3.69 21.87 14.92
C THR A 256 4.21 22.72 16.07
N SER A 257 4.71 22.09 17.13
CA SER A 257 5.36 22.79 18.25
C SER A 257 6.61 23.54 17.81
N LEU A 258 7.44 22.97 16.92
CA LEU A 258 8.61 23.66 16.36
C LEU A 258 8.22 24.91 15.57
N ILE A 259 7.19 24.83 14.73
CA ILE A 259 6.70 25.98 13.94
C ILE A 259 6.24 27.10 14.87
N GLN A 260 5.45 26.76 15.89
CA GLN A 260 4.97 27.73 16.86
C GLN A 260 6.13 28.35 17.65
N VAL A 261 7.05 27.53 18.18
CA VAL A 261 8.20 28.00 18.96
C VAL A 261 9.10 28.91 18.11
N LYS A 262 9.38 28.55 16.85
CA LYS A 262 10.14 29.39 15.92
C LYS A 262 9.45 30.73 15.68
N GLN A 263 8.17 30.74 15.35
CA GLN A 263 7.41 31.97 15.10
C GLN A 263 7.44 32.90 16.32
N PHE A 264 7.21 32.36 17.52
CA PHE A 264 7.20 33.13 18.76
C PHE A 264 8.60 33.62 19.16
N LEU A 265 9.59 32.73 19.26
CA LEU A 265 10.94 33.10 19.71
C LEU A 265 11.65 34.05 18.75
N MET A 266 11.55 33.82 17.42
CA MET A 266 12.15 34.72 16.44
C MET A 266 11.51 36.12 16.46
N CYS A 267 10.20 36.20 16.67
CA CYS A 267 9.51 37.48 16.83
C CYS A 267 10.00 38.23 18.10
N LEU A 268 10.26 37.50 19.19
CA LEU A 268 10.74 38.08 20.44
C LEU A 268 12.21 38.50 20.37
N MET A 269 13.07 37.69 19.75
CA MET A 269 14.51 38.01 19.58
C MET A 269 14.74 39.21 18.65
N LYS A 270 13.79 39.52 17.76
CA LYS A 270 13.81 40.73 16.92
C LYS A 270 13.42 42.01 17.68
N LYS A 271 12.89 41.91 18.92
CA LYS A 271 12.60 43.09 19.75
C LYS A 271 13.86 43.53 20.47
N ASN A 272 14.24 44.80 20.30
CA ASN A 272 15.33 45.39 21.07
C ASN A 272 14.93 45.45 22.55
N MET A 273 15.71 44.83 23.43
CA MET A 273 15.53 44.87 24.88
C MET A 273 16.76 45.48 25.54
N ASP A 274 16.56 46.58 26.25
CA ASP A 274 17.65 47.38 26.81
C ASP A 274 18.02 46.96 28.24
N THR A 275 17.12 46.29 28.98
CA THR A 275 17.34 45.87 30.37
C THR A 275 16.80 44.47 30.70
N VAL A 276 17.34 43.83 31.74
CA VAL A 276 16.82 42.55 32.27
C VAL A 276 15.36 42.65 32.72
N ALA A 277 14.93 43.82 33.20
CA ALA A 277 13.53 44.07 33.56
C ALA A 277 12.59 43.99 32.35
N ASP A 278 13.06 44.37 31.16
CA ASP A 278 12.29 44.27 29.92
C ASP A 278 12.14 42.82 29.47
N VAL A 279 13.21 42.02 29.61
CA VAL A 279 13.17 40.55 29.38
C VAL A 279 12.13 39.91 30.29
N LEU A 280 12.16 40.19 31.59
CA LEU A 280 11.20 39.63 32.55
C LEU A 280 9.74 40.04 32.23
N LYS A 281 9.49 41.31 31.87
CA LYS A 281 8.16 41.77 31.45
C LYS A 281 7.66 41.03 30.20
N VAL A 282 8.55 40.83 29.23
CA VAL A 282 8.21 40.14 27.99
C VAL A 282 7.92 38.67 28.26
N LEU A 283 8.75 37.97 29.04
CA LEU A 283 8.50 36.57 29.43
C LEU A 283 7.19 36.43 30.21
N LEU A 284 6.88 37.35 31.14
CA LEU A 284 5.61 37.35 31.86
C LEU A 284 4.40 37.57 30.94
N ASN A 285 4.52 38.41 29.92
CA ASN A 285 3.46 38.60 28.93
C ASN A 285 3.29 37.37 28.01
N VAL A 286 4.39 36.71 27.67
CA VAL A 286 4.41 35.48 26.88
C VAL A 286 3.71 34.35 27.64
N ILE A 287 3.95 34.20 28.94
CA ILE A 287 3.29 33.18 29.76
C ILE A 287 1.77 33.44 29.88
N LYS A 288 1.36 34.70 29.93
CA LYS A 288 -0.07 35.06 29.91
C LYS A 288 -0.76 34.71 28.59
N THR A 289 -0.04 34.80 27.47
CA THR A 289 -0.59 34.57 26.13
C THR A 289 -0.45 33.12 25.67
N ASN A 290 0.58 32.42 26.12
CA ASN A 290 0.83 31.01 25.81
C ASN A 290 1.49 30.30 27.01
N PRO A 291 0.69 29.77 27.95
CA PRO A 291 1.21 29.12 29.15
C PRO A 291 1.98 27.82 28.85
N THR A 292 1.73 27.20 27.69
CA THR A 292 2.34 25.93 27.25
C THR A 292 3.68 26.10 26.53
N LEU A 293 4.16 27.34 26.34
CA LEU A 293 5.35 27.59 25.53
C LEU A 293 6.62 26.93 26.11
N GLY A 294 6.76 26.92 27.44
CA GLY A 294 7.89 26.24 28.10
C GLY A 294 7.91 24.74 27.80
N ASP A 295 6.75 24.08 27.83
CA ASP A 295 6.64 22.65 27.55
C ASP A 295 6.93 22.35 26.07
N LYS A 296 6.52 23.24 25.15
CA LYS A 296 6.84 23.13 23.71
C LYS A 296 8.33 23.31 23.42
N ILE A 297 8.98 24.26 24.08
CA ILE A 297 10.44 24.46 23.96
C ILE A 297 11.18 23.21 24.47
N SER A 298 10.75 22.67 25.61
CA SER A 298 11.32 21.45 26.18
C SER A 298 11.18 20.27 25.21
N LEU A 299 9.98 20.08 24.64
CA LEU A 299 9.69 19.03 23.67
C LEU A 299 10.54 19.16 22.40
N CYS A 300 10.66 20.36 21.83
CA CYS A 300 11.53 20.57 20.67
C CYS A 300 13.03 20.43 20.99
N SER A 301 13.45 20.85 22.19
CA SER A 301 14.84 20.71 22.65
C SER A 301 15.24 19.24 22.79
N ASN A 302 14.38 18.43 23.42
CA ASN A 302 14.61 16.99 23.59
C ASN A 302 14.64 16.24 22.25
N SER A 303 13.89 16.70 21.25
CA SER A 303 13.87 16.14 19.89
C SER A 303 14.79 16.85 18.90
N ASN A 304 15.69 17.75 19.33
CA ASN A 304 16.46 18.63 18.44
C ASN A 304 17.29 17.88 17.39
N MET A 305 18.00 16.80 17.76
CA MET A 305 18.76 15.99 16.81
C MET A 305 17.87 15.34 15.74
N ALA A 306 16.69 14.88 16.14
CA ALA A 306 15.73 14.25 15.23
C ALA A 306 15.16 15.30 14.26
N LEU A 307 14.81 16.50 14.75
CA LEU A 307 14.35 17.63 13.94
C LEU A 307 15.42 18.12 12.95
N GLN A 308 16.69 18.19 13.37
CA GLN A 308 17.80 18.52 12.48
C GLN A 308 18.00 17.48 11.37
N ASN A 309 17.95 16.20 11.72
CA ASN A 309 18.07 15.12 10.74
C ASN A 309 16.91 15.14 9.74
N MET A 310 15.68 15.34 10.22
CA MET A 310 14.48 15.47 9.38
C MET A 310 14.60 16.66 8.41
N TYR A 311 15.01 17.83 8.91
CA TYR A 311 15.25 19.02 8.10
C TYR A 311 16.33 18.77 7.04
N ASN A 312 17.46 18.17 7.41
CA ASN A 312 18.55 17.87 6.48
C ASN A 312 18.15 16.85 5.41
N ASN A 313 17.38 15.82 5.77
CA ASN A 313 16.92 14.80 4.83
C ASN A 313 15.93 15.39 3.79
N ILE A 314 14.99 16.22 4.23
CA ILE A 314 14.01 16.84 3.34
C ILE A 314 14.67 17.89 2.44
N SER A 315 15.56 18.72 2.99
CA SER A 315 16.32 19.73 2.22
C SER A 315 17.20 19.09 1.14
N ASN A 316 17.89 17.98 1.45
CA ASN A 316 18.72 17.26 0.48
C ASN A 316 17.91 16.51 -0.60
N ARG A 317 16.68 16.07 -0.31
CA ARG A 317 15.82 15.38 -1.29
C ARG A 317 15.38 16.29 -2.45
N GLY A 318 15.12 17.58 -2.18
CA GLY A 318 14.74 18.56 -3.21
C GLY A 318 15.84 18.79 -4.24
N GLU A 319 17.09 18.97 -3.78
CA GLU A 319 18.25 19.19 -4.66
C GLU A 319 18.63 17.96 -5.49
N VAL A 320 18.56 16.76 -4.90
CA VAL A 320 18.78 15.50 -5.64
C VAL A 320 17.75 15.32 -6.76
N THR A 321 16.50 15.70 -6.52
CA THR A 321 15.43 15.61 -7.52
C THR A 321 15.66 16.60 -8.66
N LYS A 322 16.05 17.84 -8.37
CA LYS A 322 16.45 18.83 -9.40
C LYS A 322 17.61 18.32 -10.25
N GLU A 323 18.62 17.70 -9.64
CA GLU A 323 19.77 17.15 -10.38
C GLU A 323 19.35 15.99 -11.29
N LYS A 324 18.47 15.09 -10.82
CA LYS A 324 17.89 14.02 -11.65
C LYS A 324 17.13 14.56 -12.85
N ILE A 325 16.24 15.54 -12.63
CA ILE A 325 15.45 16.20 -13.70
C ILE A 325 16.39 16.85 -14.73
N LYS A 326 17.40 17.58 -14.27
CA LYS A 326 18.37 18.23 -15.15
C LYS A 326 19.13 17.22 -16.03
N ASN A 327 19.53 16.09 -15.45
CA ASN A 327 20.20 15.03 -16.22
C ASN A 327 19.24 14.33 -17.19
N ALA A 328 17.99 14.10 -16.79
CA ALA A 328 16.95 13.54 -17.65
C ALA A 328 16.69 14.42 -18.88
N VAL A 329 16.58 15.74 -18.71
CA VAL A 329 16.30 16.66 -19.83
C VAL A 329 17.49 16.81 -20.77
N LYS A 330 18.70 17.00 -20.21
CA LYS A 330 19.89 17.30 -21.03
C LYS A 330 20.52 16.05 -21.65
N ASN A 331 20.55 14.94 -20.90
CA ASN A 331 21.28 13.72 -21.27
C ASN A 331 20.38 12.48 -21.38
N GLY A 332 19.07 12.60 -21.14
CA GLY A 332 18.13 11.49 -21.17
C GLY A 332 17.78 11.04 -22.59
N ILE A 333 17.77 9.73 -22.76
CA ILE A 333 17.28 9.04 -23.96
C ILE A 333 16.04 8.27 -23.56
N TYR A 334 14.91 8.62 -24.17
CA TYR A 334 13.68 7.85 -24.06
C TYR A 334 13.70 6.73 -25.09
N THR A 335 13.63 5.49 -24.62
CA THR A 335 13.49 4.30 -25.46
C THR A 335 12.07 3.79 -25.36
N PHE A 336 11.38 3.77 -26.50
CA PHE A 336 10.06 3.19 -26.68
C PHE A 336 10.24 1.83 -27.37
N LYS A 337 9.71 0.76 -26.80
CA LYS A 337 9.82 -0.58 -27.41
C LYS A 337 8.57 -1.40 -27.18
N ARG A 338 8.34 -2.42 -28.00
CA ARG A 338 7.23 -3.37 -27.76
C ARG A 338 7.56 -4.29 -26.59
N ASP A 339 6.61 -4.47 -25.68
CA ASP A 339 6.65 -5.49 -24.63
C ASP A 339 5.85 -6.73 -25.06
N GLU A 340 6.56 -7.82 -25.37
CA GLU A 340 5.95 -9.10 -25.74
C GLU A 340 5.31 -9.84 -24.55
N LYS A 341 5.66 -9.47 -23.30
CA LYS A 341 5.18 -10.14 -22.08
C LYS A 341 3.90 -9.49 -21.53
N GLU A 342 3.80 -8.17 -21.58
CA GLU A 342 2.65 -7.40 -21.07
C GLU A 342 1.66 -7.01 -22.19
N GLY A 343 1.09 -8.01 -22.86
CA GLY A 343 -0.10 -7.82 -23.70
C GLY A 343 0.11 -6.90 -24.91
N ASP A 344 1.29 -6.97 -25.54
CA ASP A 344 1.60 -6.24 -26.77
C ASP A 344 1.44 -4.71 -26.63
N LYS A 345 1.87 -4.17 -25.49
CA LYS A 345 1.91 -2.73 -25.24
C LYS A 345 3.27 -2.13 -25.57
N CYS A 346 3.30 -0.82 -25.76
CA CYS A 346 4.54 -0.06 -25.78
C CYS A 346 5.13 -0.04 -24.36
N GLN A 347 6.44 -0.02 -24.22
CA GLN A 347 7.17 0.17 -22.97
C GLN A 347 8.05 1.41 -23.12
N VAL A 348 8.05 2.27 -22.10
CA VAL A 348 8.91 3.47 -22.03
C VAL A 348 9.99 3.26 -21.00
N ILE A 349 11.21 3.57 -21.40
CA ILE A 349 12.38 3.55 -20.52
C ILE A 349 13.17 4.85 -20.75
N LEU A 350 13.45 5.60 -19.68
CA LEU A 350 14.33 6.76 -19.71
C LEU A 350 15.71 6.36 -19.17
N GLU A 351 16.74 6.56 -19.98
CA GLU A 351 18.13 6.24 -19.60
C GLU A 351 19.04 7.47 -19.74
N TYR A 352 19.91 7.68 -18.76
CA TYR A 352 21.02 8.62 -18.89
C TYR A 352 22.24 8.17 -18.11
N THR A 353 23.42 8.55 -18.61
CA THR A 353 24.71 8.34 -17.95
C THR A 353 25.10 9.59 -17.16
N SER A 354 25.19 9.48 -15.83
CA SER A 354 25.85 10.50 -14.99
C SER A 354 27.15 9.95 -14.36
N LYS A 355 27.09 9.41 -13.14
CA LYS A 355 28.16 8.66 -12.46
C LYS A 355 27.93 7.15 -12.47
N THR A 356 26.66 6.75 -12.55
CA THR A 356 26.18 5.39 -12.78
C THR A 356 25.15 5.44 -13.91
N ASN A 357 24.93 4.32 -14.60
CA ASN A 357 23.83 4.22 -15.56
C ASN A 357 22.52 4.21 -14.77
N MET A 358 21.70 5.24 -14.98
CA MET A 358 20.38 5.34 -14.38
C MET A 358 19.34 4.99 -15.43
N GLN A 359 18.37 4.16 -15.05
CA GLN A 359 17.27 3.69 -15.88
C GLN A 359 15.98 3.88 -15.09
N TYR A 360 14.98 4.50 -15.71
CA TYR A 360 13.67 4.75 -15.11
C TYR A 360 12.57 4.16 -15.99
N ASN A 361 11.64 3.43 -15.38
CA ASN A 361 10.40 2.99 -16.03
C ASN A 361 9.33 4.08 -16.00
N LEU A 362 8.20 3.87 -16.69
CA LEU A 362 7.14 4.87 -16.81
C LEU A 362 6.58 5.37 -15.45
N ASN A 363 6.40 4.47 -14.47
CA ASN A 363 5.90 4.85 -13.15
C ASN A 363 6.92 5.70 -12.39
N GLU A 364 8.19 5.33 -12.44
CA GLU A 364 9.28 6.10 -11.82
C GLU A 364 9.45 7.48 -12.49
N ILE A 365 9.21 7.57 -13.80
CA ILE A 365 9.17 8.84 -14.53
C ILE A 365 8.00 9.71 -14.03
N PHE A 366 6.83 9.12 -13.79
CA PHE A 366 5.69 9.85 -13.22
C PHE A 366 5.93 10.32 -11.79
N ASP A 367 6.60 9.52 -10.96
CA ASP A 367 7.00 9.93 -9.60
C ASP A 367 7.95 11.13 -9.67
N LEU A 368 8.91 11.11 -10.59
CA LEU A 368 9.79 12.26 -10.84
C LEU A 368 9.02 13.48 -11.34
N ARG A 369 7.99 13.30 -12.18
CA ARG A 369 7.09 14.39 -12.62
C ARG A 369 6.29 14.95 -11.46
N GLY A 370 5.78 14.11 -10.56
CA GLY A 370 5.11 14.53 -9.33
C GLY A 370 6.03 15.37 -8.45
N GLY A 371 7.27 14.91 -8.26
CA GLY A 371 8.30 15.68 -7.56
C GLY A 371 8.64 17.01 -8.26
N ALA A 372 8.72 17.02 -9.59
CA ALA A 372 8.98 18.23 -10.38
C ALA A 372 7.89 19.28 -10.19
N LEU A 373 6.61 18.88 -10.19
CA LEU A 373 5.47 19.77 -9.98
C LEU A 373 5.44 20.38 -8.57
N LEU A 374 5.88 19.64 -7.55
CA LEU A 374 5.99 20.14 -6.17
C LEU A 374 7.15 21.12 -5.99
N ILE A 375 8.23 20.93 -6.75
CA ILE A 375 9.41 21.81 -6.72
C ILE A 375 9.20 23.06 -7.58
N ALA A 376 8.35 22.99 -8.61
CA ALA A 376 8.01 24.11 -9.46
C ALA A 376 7.38 25.24 -8.62
N THR A 377 8.12 26.33 -8.41
CA THR A 377 7.59 27.50 -7.73
C THR A 377 6.59 28.21 -8.65
N PRO A 378 5.38 28.53 -8.17
CA PRO A 378 4.45 29.29 -8.99
C PRO A 378 5.05 30.66 -9.28
N LYS A 379 5.13 31.04 -10.57
CA LYS A 379 5.61 32.35 -11.04
C LYS A 379 4.75 33.54 -10.55
N THR A 380 3.84 33.34 -9.60
CA THR A 380 2.75 34.26 -9.27
C THR A 380 2.41 34.27 -7.77
N THR A 381 3.33 34.71 -6.91
CA THR A 381 2.95 35.30 -5.62
C THR A 381 3.73 36.59 -5.37
N VAL A 382 3.03 37.70 -5.66
CA VAL A 382 3.12 39.00 -4.98
C VAL A 382 4.53 39.59 -4.84
N ARG A 383 4.92 40.35 -5.88
CA ARG A 383 5.86 41.47 -5.76
C ARG A 383 5.27 42.52 -4.82
N ILE A 384 5.54 42.42 -3.52
CA ILE A 384 5.48 43.58 -2.62
C ILE A 384 6.84 43.66 -1.94
N ASN A 385 7.61 44.64 -2.42
CA ASN A 385 8.79 45.27 -1.81
C ASN A 385 9.87 44.34 -1.27
N ASP A 386 10.90 44.10 -2.07
CA ASP A 386 12.27 44.56 -1.80
C ASP A 386 13.19 44.11 -2.95
N ASP A 387 14.29 44.83 -3.15
CA ASP A 387 15.28 44.65 -4.22
C ASP A 387 16.01 43.29 -4.16
N CYS A 388 15.33 42.22 -4.56
CA CYS A 388 15.92 40.89 -4.74
C CYS A 388 16.27 40.71 -6.21
N VAL A 389 17.56 40.75 -6.54
CA VAL A 389 18.08 40.27 -7.83
C VAL A 389 17.68 38.79 -7.97
N VAL A 390 16.78 38.49 -8.91
CA VAL A 390 16.47 37.10 -9.29
C VAL A 390 17.75 36.51 -9.90
N ASN A 391 18.27 35.44 -9.33
CA ASN A 391 19.47 34.78 -9.86
C ASN A 391 19.15 34.08 -11.19
N ASP A 392 19.92 34.35 -12.26
CA ASP A 392 19.79 33.70 -13.58
C ASP A 392 19.73 32.15 -13.54
N LYS A 393 20.29 31.55 -12.48
CA LYS A 393 20.30 30.09 -12.26
C LYS A 393 18.92 29.50 -11.92
N ASP A 394 18.07 30.26 -11.24
CA ASP A 394 16.74 29.79 -10.85
C ASP A 394 15.77 29.79 -12.05
N GLU A 395 15.97 30.72 -12.99
CA GLU A 395 15.21 30.77 -14.25
C GLU A 395 15.62 29.63 -15.21
N GLU A 396 16.92 29.30 -15.32
CA GLU A 396 17.39 28.13 -16.09
C GLU A 396 16.78 26.83 -15.54
N MET A 397 16.76 26.65 -14.21
CA MET A 397 16.20 25.45 -13.59
C MET A 397 14.68 25.37 -13.77
N SER A 398 13.95 26.50 -13.69
CA SER A 398 12.52 26.52 -13.98
C SER A 398 12.22 26.08 -15.41
N ASN A 399 12.99 26.56 -16.40
CA ASN A 399 12.80 26.16 -17.80
C ASN A 399 13.11 24.67 -18.01
N ILE A 400 14.13 24.13 -17.32
CA ILE A 400 14.45 22.69 -17.35
C ILE A 400 13.32 21.85 -16.72
N ILE A 401 12.69 22.33 -15.65
CA ILE A 401 11.53 21.64 -15.04
C ILE A 401 10.34 21.65 -16.02
N ASP A 402 10.06 22.80 -16.63
CA ASP A 402 8.99 22.95 -17.63
C ASP A 402 9.23 22.01 -18.83
N ASP A 403 10.46 21.96 -19.36
CA ASP A 403 10.85 21.04 -20.44
C ASP A 403 10.70 19.56 -20.05
N PHE A 404 11.05 19.20 -18.81
CA PHE A 404 10.88 17.84 -18.32
C PHE A 404 9.41 17.44 -18.30
N ILE A 405 8.52 18.31 -17.81
CA ILE A 405 7.08 18.05 -17.77
C ILE A 405 6.55 17.81 -19.20
N VAL A 406 6.96 18.65 -20.16
CA VAL A 406 6.57 18.48 -21.57
C VAL A 406 7.10 17.17 -22.14
N GLN A 407 8.36 16.79 -21.84
CA GLN A 407 8.92 15.51 -22.28
C GLN A 407 8.13 14.32 -21.73
N VAL A 408 7.78 14.33 -20.45
CA VAL A 408 7.02 13.23 -19.83
C VAL A 408 5.60 13.13 -20.40
N ASP A 409 4.91 14.26 -20.56
CA ASP A 409 3.56 14.28 -21.15
C ASP A 409 3.60 13.79 -22.61
N THR A 410 4.60 14.23 -23.38
CA THR A 410 4.83 13.75 -24.76
C THR A 410 5.18 12.26 -24.78
N ALA A 411 6.00 11.77 -23.85
CA ALA A 411 6.34 10.36 -23.74
C ALA A 411 5.09 9.49 -23.47
N GLN A 412 4.21 9.96 -22.58
CA GLN A 412 2.95 9.26 -22.30
C GLN A 412 2.06 9.19 -23.56
N GLU A 413 1.97 10.29 -24.32
CA GLU A 413 1.23 10.27 -25.58
C GLU A 413 1.86 9.35 -26.64
N ILE A 414 3.19 9.33 -26.77
CA ILE A 414 3.88 8.39 -27.68
C ILE A 414 3.61 6.95 -27.24
N PHE A 415 3.68 6.66 -25.95
CA PHE A 415 3.32 5.35 -25.41
C PHE A 415 1.89 4.95 -25.75
N ASN A 416 0.93 5.87 -25.60
CA ASN A 416 -0.48 5.60 -25.89
C ASN A 416 -0.68 5.31 -27.39
N VAL A 417 -0.21 6.20 -28.27
CA VAL A 417 -0.37 6.05 -29.73
C VAL A 417 0.39 4.82 -30.24
N GLY A 418 1.61 4.59 -29.76
CA GLY A 418 2.42 3.42 -30.10
C GLY A 418 1.76 2.12 -29.64
N SER A 419 1.16 2.10 -28.45
CA SER A 419 0.40 0.93 -27.98
C SER A 419 -0.80 0.63 -28.87
N VAL A 420 -1.54 1.66 -29.30
CA VAL A 420 -2.67 1.48 -30.24
C VAL A 420 -2.19 0.93 -31.58
N LEU A 421 -1.07 1.43 -32.13
CA LEU A 421 -0.51 0.91 -33.39
C LEU A 421 -0.10 -0.57 -33.29
N ILE A 422 0.53 -0.96 -32.18
CA ILE A 422 0.92 -2.35 -31.93
C ILE A 422 -0.34 -3.24 -31.81
N GLN A 423 -1.33 -2.81 -31.01
CA GLN A 423 -2.57 -3.55 -30.79
C GLN A 423 -3.41 -3.67 -32.06
N MET A 424 -3.46 -2.62 -32.88
CA MET A 424 -4.08 -2.66 -34.21
C MET A 424 -3.32 -3.50 -35.23
N GLY A 425 -2.22 -4.16 -34.84
CA GLY A 425 -1.46 -5.10 -35.65
C GLY A 425 -0.70 -4.47 -36.79
N HIS A 426 -0.23 -3.23 -36.64
CA HIS A 426 0.56 -2.57 -37.68
C HIS A 426 1.85 -3.35 -37.96
N PHE A 427 2.05 -3.78 -39.21
CA PHE A 427 3.17 -4.66 -39.59
C PHE A 427 4.56 -4.09 -39.24
N GLY A 428 4.76 -2.78 -39.43
CA GLY A 428 6.01 -2.09 -39.08
C GLY A 428 6.32 -2.02 -37.57
N TYR A 429 5.34 -2.19 -36.69
CA TYR A 429 5.52 -2.08 -35.23
C TYR A 429 5.71 -3.45 -34.56
N ARG A 430 5.89 -4.51 -35.36
CA ARG A 430 6.14 -5.86 -34.83
C ARG A 430 7.47 -5.96 -34.09
N ILE A 431 8.51 -5.31 -34.63
CA ILE A 431 9.83 -5.13 -33.99
C ILE A 431 9.99 -3.63 -33.75
N TYR A 432 9.31 -3.13 -32.72
CA TYR A 432 9.33 -1.71 -32.39
C TYR A 432 10.40 -1.41 -31.35
N GLU A 433 11.38 -0.58 -31.72
CA GLU A 433 12.33 0.07 -30.82
C GLU A 433 12.67 1.44 -31.38
N GLN A 434 12.32 2.51 -30.66
CA GLN A 434 12.60 3.89 -31.04
C GLN A 434 13.30 4.61 -29.89
N LYS A 435 14.42 5.28 -30.19
CA LYS A 435 15.19 6.08 -29.23
C LYS A 435 15.08 7.55 -29.57
N LEU A 436 14.67 8.36 -28.61
CA LEU A 436 14.46 9.80 -28.77
C LEU A 436 15.24 10.57 -27.71
N HIS A 437 15.82 11.69 -28.12
CA HIS A 437 16.59 12.58 -27.26
C HIS A 437 16.12 14.03 -27.48
N GLY A 438 15.81 14.72 -26.39
CA GLY A 438 15.37 16.12 -26.41
C GLY A 438 13.90 16.32 -26.77
N THR A 439 13.34 17.44 -26.29
CA THR A 439 11.89 17.74 -26.34
C THR A 439 11.36 17.87 -27.78
N GLU A 440 12.08 18.55 -28.66
CA GLU A 440 11.63 18.79 -30.04
C GLU A 440 11.55 17.49 -30.87
N SER A 441 12.50 16.57 -30.68
CA SER A 441 12.50 15.29 -31.39
C SER A 441 11.30 14.43 -30.98
N MET A 442 10.94 14.46 -29.69
CA MET A 442 9.77 13.74 -29.15
C MET A 442 8.47 14.30 -29.71
N ILE A 443 8.31 15.63 -29.75
CA ILE A 443 7.11 16.27 -30.30
C ILE A 443 6.95 15.95 -31.80
N ASN A 444 8.04 16.06 -32.57
CA ASN A 444 8.02 15.76 -34.01
C ASN A 444 7.70 14.28 -34.27
N TYR A 445 8.28 13.38 -33.48
CA TYR A 445 8.00 11.94 -33.58
C TYR A 445 6.54 11.62 -33.23
N LEU A 446 6.00 12.19 -32.15
CA LEU A 446 4.60 12.02 -31.78
C LEU A 446 3.65 12.47 -32.90
N LYS A 447 3.98 13.56 -33.59
CA LYS A 447 3.20 14.02 -34.76
C LYS A 447 3.26 13.03 -35.92
N SER A 448 4.42 12.47 -36.23
CA SER A 448 4.57 11.40 -37.24
C SER A 448 3.72 10.19 -36.85
N LEU A 449 3.82 9.76 -35.59
CA LEU A 449 3.14 8.59 -35.05
C LEU A 449 1.61 8.72 -35.10
N LYS A 450 1.07 9.91 -34.81
CA LYS A 450 -0.36 10.21 -34.94
C LYS A 450 -0.83 10.14 -36.39
N ASN A 451 -0.06 10.69 -37.33
CA ASN A 451 -0.37 10.59 -38.77
C ASN A 451 -0.35 9.13 -39.24
N GLU A 452 0.67 8.36 -38.84
CA GLU A 452 0.77 6.93 -39.17
C GLU A 452 -0.42 6.13 -38.61
N LEU A 453 -0.88 6.44 -37.39
CA LEU A 453 -2.07 5.80 -36.83
C LEU A 453 -3.34 6.11 -37.62
N ASP A 454 -3.52 7.35 -38.06
CA ASP A 454 -4.69 7.73 -38.86
C ASP A 454 -4.64 7.09 -40.26
N GLU A 455 -3.47 7.06 -40.91
CA GLU A 455 -3.24 6.34 -42.16
C GLU A 455 -3.51 4.83 -42.01
N TRP A 456 -3.04 4.22 -40.92
CA TRP A 456 -3.25 2.80 -40.64
C TRP A 456 -4.73 2.47 -40.46
N LYS A 457 -5.47 3.30 -39.71
CA LYS A 457 -6.93 3.15 -39.55
C LYS A 457 -7.63 3.17 -40.91
N GLU A 458 -7.26 4.10 -41.79
CA GLU A 458 -7.84 4.20 -43.14
C GLU A 458 -7.50 2.96 -44.01
N ILE A 459 -6.26 2.46 -43.93
CA ILE A 459 -5.84 1.24 -44.64
C ILE A 459 -6.64 0.04 -44.17
N VAL A 460 -6.76 -0.16 -42.85
CA VAL A 460 -7.52 -1.28 -42.26
C VAL A 460 -9.01 -1.15 -42.59
N ASP A 461 -9.55 0.07 -42.59
CA ASP A 461 -10.94 0.34 -42.97
C ASP A 461 -11.22 -0.11 -44.41
N LYS A 462 -10.40 0.34 -45.37
CA LYS A 462 -10.46 -0.06 -46.78
C LYS A 462 -10.27 -1.56 -46.99
N ALA A 463 -9.33 -2.17 -46.28
CA ALA A 463 -9.09 -3.60 -46.37
C ALA A 463 -10.33 -4.42 -45.98
N HIS A 464 -11.04 -4.01 -44.92
CA HIS A 464 -12.30 -4.67 -44.52
C HIS A 464 -13.42 -4.51 -45.55
N GLU A 465 -13.48 -3.38 -46.26
CA GLU A 465 -14.44 -3.16 -47.34
C GLU A 465 -14.16 -4.04 -48.56
N PHE A 466 -12.88 -4.18 -48.94
CA PHE A 466 -12.49 -5.00 -50.10
C PHE A 466 -12.48 -6.50 -49.79
N CYS A 467 -12.12 -6.89 -48.58
CA CYS A 467 -11.90 -8.28 -48.19
C CYS A 467 -12.77 -8.66 -46.99
N TYR A 468 -14.01 -9.07 -47.27
CA TYR A 468 -15.00 -9.45 -46.24
C TYR A 468 -14.49 -10.47 -45.21
N TYR A 469 -13.67 -11.46 -45.63
CA TYR A 469 -13.19 -12.50 -44.72
C TYR A 469 -12.19 -12.01 -43.67
N LEU A 470 -11.60 -10.82 -43.84
CA LEU A 470 -10.81 -10.18 -42.78
C LEU A 470 -11.69 -9.83 -41.57
N THR A 471 -12.98 -9.54 -41.79
CA THR A 471 -13.90 -9.15 -40.72
C THR A 471 -14.23 -10.28 -39.71
N PHE A 472 -13.69 -11.48 -39.89
CA PHE A 472 -13.85 -12.60 -38.95
C PHE A 472 -12.77 -12.65 -37.87
N PHE A 473 -11.71 -11.86 -38.03
CA PHE A 473 -10.47 -12.01 -37.27
C PHE A 473 -10.00 -10.64 -36.76
N SER A 474 -9.48 -10.60 -35.52
CA SER A 474 -8.79 -9.42 -35.00
C SER A 474 -7.42 -9.25 -35.67
N SER A 475 -6.83 -8.08 -35.54
CA SER A 475 -5.50 -7.73 -36.03
C SER A 475 -4.44 -8.74 -35.60
N ARG A 476 -4.49 -9.21 -34.36
CA ARG A 476 -3.60 -10.28 -33.87
C ARG A 476 -3.75 -11.59 -34.65
N HIS A 477 -4.98 -12.00 -34.92
CA HIS A 477 -5.27 -13.18 -35.73
C HIS A 477 -4.83 -13.01 -37.19
N ILE A 478 -4.96 -11.80 -37.75
CA ILE A 478 -4.43 -11.48 -39.08
C ILE A 478 -2.90 -11.59 -39.12
N LEU A 479 -2.19 -11.17 -38.06
CA LEU A 479 -0.74 -11.35 -37.95
C LEU A 479 -0.34 -12.84 -37.89
N ALA A 480 -1.11 -13.69 -37.21
CA ALA A 480 -0.87 -15.14 -37.19
C ALA A 480 -0.98 -15.74 -38.61
N PHE A 481 -2.00 -15.34 -39.38
CA PHE A 481 -2.13 -15.73 -40.79
C PHE A 481 -0.99 -15.19 -41.65
N TYR A 482 -0.57 -13.94 -41.43
CA TYR A 482 0.59 -13.37 -42.11
C TYR A 482 1.84 -14.23 -41.86
N ASP A 483 2.11 -14.60 -40.61
CA ASP A 483 3.24 -15.47 -40.27
C ASP A 483 3.12 -16.86 -40.89
N TYR A 484 1.90 -17.41 -40.97
CA TYR A 484 1.68 -18.71 -41.58
C TYR A 484 1.96 -18.70 -43.09
N PHE A 485 1.52 -17.64 -43.78
CA PHE A 485 1.66 -17.50 -45.23
C PHE A 485 3.04 -17.01 -45.68
N THR A 486 3.78 -16.31 -44.82
CA THR A 486 5.13 -15.78 -45.12
C THR A 486 6.27 -16.67 -44.64
N SER A 487 6.10 -17.43 -43.55
CA SER A 487 7.20 -18.18 -42.95
C SER A 487 7.60 -19.41 -43.75
N GLU A 488 8.87 -19.43 -44.19
CA GLU A 488 9.49 -20.61 -44.81
C GLU A 488 9.68 -21.77 -43.81
N LYS A 489 9.76 -21.47 -42.50
CA LYS A 489 9.99 -22.47 -41.45
C LYS A 489 8.69 -22.96 -40.83
N LEU A 490 8.58 -24.27 -40.64
CA LEU A 490 7.40 -24.87 -40.03
C LEU A 490 7.33 -24.55 -38.53
N ASP A 491 6.51 -23.56 -38.20
CA ASP A 491 6.03 -23.30 -36.85
C ASP A 491 4.78 -24.16 -36.58
N LYS A 492 4.89 -25.11 -35.65
CA LYS A 492 3.78 -25.99 -35.26
C LYS A 492 2.72 -25.26 -34.45
N GLU A 493 3.12 -24.30 -33.62
CA GLU A 493 2.21 -23.59 -32.73
C GLU A 493 1.30 -22.66 -33.53
N ASN A 494 1.90 -21.82 -34.40
CA ASN A 494 1.13 -20.96 -35.31
C ASN A 494 0.24 -21.77 -36.28
N ASN A 495 0.69 -22.96 -36.71
CA ASN A 495 -0.14 -23.84 -37.55
C ASN A 495 -1.41 -24.31 -36.83
N GLU A 496 -1.28 -24.77 -35.58
CA GLU A 496 -2.46 -25.14 -34.77
C GLU A 496 -3.35 -23.93 -34.47
N GLU A 497 -2.77 -22.75 -34.23
CA GLU A 497 -3.52 -21.50 -34.07
C GLU A 497 -4.34 -21.15 -35.33
N CYS A 498 -3.71 -21.12 -36.51
CA CYS A 498 -4.40 -20.86 -37.78
C CYS A 498 -5.49 -21.90 -38.09
N LYS A 499 -5.30 -23.18 -37.72
CA LYS A 499 -6.36 -24.20 -37.83
C LYS A 499 -7.55 -23.91 -36.92
N ILE A 500 -7.30 -23.50 -35.69
CA ILE A 500 -8.34 -23.09 -34.73
C ILE A 500 -9.10 -21.87 -35.28
N LEU A 501 -8.40 -20.89 -35.82
CA LEU A 501 -8.99 -19.68 -36.41
C LEU A 501 -9.89 -19.98 -37.60
N ILE A 502 -9.46 -20.83 -38.53
CA ILE A 502 -10.31 -21.22 -39.66
C ILE A 502 -11.55 -21.98 -39.19
N ARG A 503 -11.39 -22.83 -38.18
CA ARG A 503 -12.48 -23.62 -37.58
C ARG A 503 -13.52 -22.73 -36.88
N PHE A 504 -13.12 -21.61 -36.29
CA PHE A 504 -14.03 -20.62 -35.70
C PHE A 504 -15.06 -20.12 -36.72
N VAL A 505 -14.65 -19.92 -37.98
CA VAL A 505 -15.54 -19.51 -39.07
C VAL A 505 -16.31 -20.69 -39.66
N ASN A 506 -15.62 -21.80 -39.96
CA ASN A 506 -16.25 -22.98 -40.52
C ASN A 506 -15.52 -24.27 -40.12
N SER A 507 -16.22 -25.17 -39.44
CA SER A 507 -15.63 -26.41 -38.93
C SER A 507 -15.17 -27.40 -40.00
N LYS A 508 -15.59 -27.22 -41.27
CA LYS A 508 -15.23 -28.07 -42.40
C LYS A 508 -14.11 -27.47 -43.26
N ALA A 509 -13.73 -26.22 -43.02
CA ALA A 509 -12.66 -25.58 -43.77
C ALA A 509 -11.30 -26.19 -43.38
N GLN A 510 -10.38 -26.23 -44.35
CA GLN A 510 -9.06 -26.80 -44.19
C GLN A 510 -8.01 -25.74 -44.51
N LEU A 511 -7.00 -25.65 -43.66
CA LEU A 511 -5.85 -24.77 -43.86
C LEU A 511 -5.02 -25.31 -45.05
N PRO A 512 -4.77 -24.51 -46.10
CA PRO A 512 -4.07 -24.97 -47.30
C PRO A 512 -2.59 -25.21 -47.00
N PRO A 513 -1.91 -26.14 -47.71
CA PRO A 513 -0.47 -26.31 -47.60
C PRO A 513 0.26 -25.06 -48.11
N ARG A 514 1.39 -24.73 -47.46
CA ARG A 514 2.16 -23.50 -47.72
C ARG A 514 2.66 -23.36 -49.16
N GLU A 515 2.91 -24.47 -49.85
CA GLU A 515 3.45 -24.51 -51.21
C GLU A 515 2.51 -23.92 -52.29
N GLY A 516 1.24 -23.66 -51.96
CA GLY A 516 0.21 -23.20 -52.91
C GLY A 516 -0.40 -21.83 -52.58
N VAL A 517 0.28 -21.00 -51.79
CA VAL A 517 -0.16 -19.65 -51.36
C VAL A 517 0.50 -18.58 -52.24
N GLN A 518 -0.22 -17.52 -52.60
CA GLN A 518 0.38 -16.37 -53.28
C GLN A 518 1.50 -15.78 -52.40
N LYS A 519 2.69 -15.58 -52.96
CA LYS A 519 3.81 -15.00 -52.21
C LYS A 519 3.44 -13.59 -51.77
N ILE A 520 3.24 -13.41 -50.47
CA ILE A 520 3.11 -12.09 -49.86
C ILE A 520 4.46 -11.38 -50.08
N PRO A 521 4.48 -10.14 -50.60
CA PRO A 521 5.73 -9.42 -50.77
C PRO A 521 6.35 -9.16 -49.39
N HIS A 522 7.53 -9.74 -49.14
CA HIS A 522 8.24 -9.61 -47.85
C HIS A 522 8.73 -8.18 -47.54
N GLU A 523 8.75 -7.28 -48.53
CA GLU A 523 9.34 -5.93 -48.43
C GLU A 523 8.46 -4.82 -49.04
N SER A 524 7.18 -5.09 -49.33
CA SER A 524 6.28 -4.02 -49.80
C SER A 524 5.85 -3.13 -48.64
N ASN A 525 6.04 -1.82 -48.78
CA ASN A 525 5.43 -0.82 -47.88
C ASN A 525 3.93 -0.59 -48.19
N ASP A 526 3.36 -1.29 -49.16
CA ASP A 526 1.92 -1.28 -49.42
C ASP A 526 1.21 -2.26 -48.48
N TYR A 527 0.90 -1.78 -47.28
CA TYR A 527 0.21 -2.60 -46.29
C TYR A 527 -1.22 -2.96 -46.69
N LEU A 528 -1.88 -2.16 -47.53
CA LEU A 528 -3.22 -2.48 -48.03
C LEU A 528 -3.15 -3.70 -48.95
N GLU A 529 -2.15 -3.76 -49.84
CA GLU A 529 -1.90 -4.93 -50.68
C GLU A 529 -1.67 -6.19 -49.84
N ILE A 530 -0.85 -6.11 -48.79
CA ILE A 530 -0.60 -7.25 -47.88
C ILE A 530 -1.90 -7.76 -47.25
N LEU A 531 -2.73 -6.86 -46.68
CA LEU A 531 -4.01 -7.22 -46.09
C LEU A 531 -4.95 -7.85 -47.13
N CYS A 532 -4.99 -7.29 -48.35
CA CYS A 532 -5.80 -7.82 -49.44
C CYS A 532 -5.35 -9.23 -49.87
N VAL A 533 -4.04 -9.51 -49.94
CA VAL A 533 -3.53 -10.86 -50.25
C VAL A 533 -3.97 -11.86 -49.18
N ILE A 534 -3.83 -11.52 -47.89
CA ILE A 534 -4.32 -12.37 -46.79
C ILE A 534 -5.83 -12.58 -46.93
N GLY A 535 -6.59 -11.51 -47.18
CA GLY A 535 -8.03 -11.55 -47.38
C GLY A 535 -8.46 -12.45 -48.54
N ASN A 536 -7.74 -12.42 -49.66
CA ASN A 536 -7.98 -13.27 -50.82
C ASN A 536 -7.68 -14.75 -50.54
N GLU A 537 -6.62 -15.04 -49.77
CA GLU A 537 -6.30 -16.40 -49.34
C GLU A 537 -7.37 -16.95 -48.38
N LEU A 538 -7.84 -16.12 -47.44
CA LEU A 538 -8.98 -16.46 -46.58
C LEU A 538 -10.26 -16.69 -47.41
N GLU A 539 -10.53 -15.84 -48.40
CA GLU A 539 -11.64 -16.07 -49.32
C GLU A 539 -11.50 -17.42 -50.02
N ARG A 540 -10.32 -17.77 -50.53
CA ARG A 540 -10.07 -19.04 -51.21
C ARG A 540 -10.39 -20.25 -50.31
N ILE A 541 -10.06 -20.16 -49.02
CA ILE A 541 -10.34 -21.19 -48.02
C ILE A 541 -11.84 -21.42 -47.84
N PHE A 542 -12.62 -20.34 -47.73
CA PHE A 542 -14.04 -20.44 -47.37
C PHE A 542 -15.00 -20.47 -48.56
N LYS A 543 -14.61 -19.95 -49.73
CA LYS A 543 -15.48 -19.79 -50.91
C LYS A 543 -16.13 -21.08 -51.38
N ASN A 544 -15.39 -22.19 -51.33
CA ASN A 544 -15.86 -23.50 -51.78
C ASN A 544 -16.47 -24.36 -50.66
N VAL A 545 -16.48 -23.86 -49.42
CA VAL A 545 -17.02 -24.58 -48.27
C VAL A 545 -18.49 -24.19 -48.08
N PRO A 546 -19.42 -25.15 -47.92
CA PRO A 546 -20.82 -24.83 -47.70
C PRO A 546 -21.03 -23.94 -46.46
N LYS A 547 -21.67 -22.78 -46.66
CA LYS A 547 -22.06 -21.81 -45.61
C LYS A 547 -23.34 -22.22 -44.86
N GLN A 548 -23.59 -23.52 -44.71
CA GLN A 548 -24.83 -24.01 -44.13
C GLN A 548 -24.78 -23.90 -42.60
N SER A 549 -25.72 -23.16 -42.02
CA SER A 549 -25.93 -23.09 -40.57
C SER A 549 -26.42 -24.43 -40.04
N ARG A 550 -26.05 -24.77 -38.80
CA ARG A 550 -26.62 -25.94 -38.10
C ARG A 550 -28.13 -25.74 -37.92
N LYS A 551 -28.94 -26.51 -38.64
CA LYS A 551 -30.41 -26.42 -38.56
C LYS A 551 -30.91 -26.87 -37.20
N LEU A 552 -31.83 -26.10 -36.62
CA LEU A 552 -32.52 -26.47 -35.40
C LEU A 552 -33.53 -27.59 -35.71
N LYS A 553 -33.44 -28.71 -34.98
CA LYS A 553 -34.32 -29.88 -35.22
C LYS A 553 -35.64 -29.83 -34.45
N ALA A 554 -35.67 -29.13 -33.32
CA ALA A 554 -36.87 -28.97 -32.51
C ALA A 554 -37.84 -28.02 -33.23
N LEU A 555 -39.12 -28.38 -33.33
CA LEU A 555 -40.17 -27.43 -33.73
C LEU A 555 -40.46 -26.54 -32.53
N GLY A 556 -39.56 -25.59 -32.27
CA GLY A 556 -39.60 -24.74 -31.08
C GLY A 556 -40.76 -23.75 -31.09
N GLN A 557 -41.15 -23.32 -29.90
CA GLN A 557 -42.04 -22.18 -29.70
C GLN A 557 -41.49 -20.95 -30.42
N HIS A 558 -42.25 -20.40 -31.38
CA HIS A 558 -41.93 -19.13 -32.00
C HIS A 558 -42.32 -17.97 -31.08
N VAL A 559 -41.34 -17.31 -30.48
CA VAL A 559 -41.57 -16.11 -29.67
C VAL A 559 -41.75 -14.94 -30.63
N LYS A 560 -43.00 -14.52 -30.85
CA LYS A 560 -43.36 -13.51 -31.86
C LYS A 560 -42.67 -12.15 -31.65
N SER A 561 -42.33 -11.80 -30.39
CA SER A 561 -41.61 -10.56 -30.07
C SER A 561 -40.14 -10.60 -30.49
N ASP A 562 -39.58 -11.78 -30.70
CA ASP A 562 -38.13 -12.00 -30.84
C ASP A 562 -37.75 -12.23 -32.32
N ILE A 563 -38.53 -11.67 -33.25
CA ILE A 563 -38.31 -11.81 -34.70
C ILE A 563 -37.49 -10.62 -35.18
N VAL A 564 -36.27 -10.90 -35.65
CA VAL A 564 -35.38 -9.88 -36.22
C VAL A 564 -35.69 -9.71 -37.70
N THR A 565 -36.07 -8.49 -38.09
CA THR A 565 -36.40 -8.17 -39.48
C THR A 565 -35.22 -7.55 -40.21
N LYS A 566 -34.99 -7.96 -41.45
CA LYS A 566 -33.90 -7.43 -42.28
C LYS A 566 -34.01 -5.92 -42.46
N GLY A 567 -32.89 -5.21 -42.24
CA GLY A 567 -32.78 -3.76 -42.37
C GLY A 567 -33.32 -2.94 -41.20
N LYS A 568 -33.78 -3.59 -40.11
CA LYS A 568 -34.13 -2.92 -38.86
C LYS A 568 -33.24 -3.42 -37.74
N LEU A 569 -32.80 -2.51 -36.89
CA LEU A 569 -32.11 -2.88 -35.66
C LEU A 569 -33.12 -3.53 -34.71
N PHE A 570 -32.70 -4.57 -34.01
CA PHE A 570 -33.50 -5.19 -32.96
C PHE A 570 -32.74 -5.11 -31.64
N VAL A 571 -33.31 -4.49 -30.62
CA VAL A 571 -32.68 -4.38 -29.30
C VAL A 571 -33.49 -5.15 -28.27
N ALA A 572 -33.01 -6.33 -27.87
CA ALA A 572 -33.58 -7.10 -26.77
C ALA A 572 -33.18 -6.49 -25.43
N ALA A 573 -34.18 -6.16 -24.61
CA ALA A 573 -33.98 -5.74 -23.23
C ALA A 573 -34.43 -6.83 -22.25
N CYS A 574 -33.54 -7.23 -21.35
CA CYS A 574 -33.78 -8.18 -20.26
C CYS A 574 -33.66 -7.52 -18.89
N ASN A 575 -34.21 -8.12 -17.84
CA ASN A 575 -34.04 -7.65 -16.45
C ASN A 575 -33.13 -8.57 -15.63
N ASN A 576 -32.54 -9.60 -16.24
CA ASN A 576 -31.74 -10.61 -15.56
C ASN A 576 -30.67 -11.15 -16.52
N ALA A 577 -29.39 -10.93 -16.20
CA ALA A 577 -28.23 -11.35 -16.99
C ALA A 577 -28.18 -12.86 -17.25
N SER A 578 -28.71 -13.68 -16.33
CA SER A 578 -28.74 -15.14 -16.49
C SER A 578 -29.64 -15.62 -17.64
N LEU A 579 -30.48 -14.74 -18.21
CA LEU A 579 -31.35 -15.05 -19.35
C LEU A 579 -30.70 -14.75 -20.71
N VAL A 580 -29.52 -14.12 -20.76
CA VAL A 580 -28.91 -13.70 -22.02
C VAL A 580 -28.71 -14.87 -22.98
N SER A 581 -28.17 -16.00 -22.49
CA SER A 581 -28.01 -17.22 -23.29
C SER A 581 -29.34 -17.76 -23.84
N ASN A 582 -30.42 -17.70 -23.05
CA ASN A 582 -31.77 -18.07 -23.49
C ASN A 582 -32.31 -17.11 -24.56
N ILE A 583 -32.08 -15.81 -24.41
CA ILE A 583 -32.50 -14.80 -25.39
C ILE A 583 -31.75 -14.99 -26.71
N ILE A 584 -30.43 -15.23 -26.67
CA ILE A 584 -29.66 -15.59 -27.86
C ILE A 584 -30.30 -16.80 -28.55
N MET A 585 -30.57 -17.87 -27.79
CA MET A 585 -31.22 -19.05 -28.36
C MET A 585 -32.61 -18.77 -28.94
N SER A 586 -33.41 -17.90 -28.31
CA SER A 586 -34.73 -17.47 -28.82
C SER A 586 -34.63 -16.80 -30.18
N LEU A 587 -33.72 -15.83 -30.30
CA LEU A 587 -33.49 -15.10 -31.55
C LEU A 587 -33.09 -16.08 -32.67
N PHE A 588 -32.11 -16.95 -32.43
CA PHE A 588 -31.65 -17.90 -33.45
C PHE A 588 -32.68 -18.99 -33.77
N ALA A 589 -33.45 -19.46 -32.78
CA ALA A 589 -34.53 -20.42 -33.00
C ALA A 589 -35.63 -19.87 -33.92
N ASN A 590 -35.97 -18.58 -33.79
CA ASN A 590 -36.90 -17.91 -34.70
C ASN A 590 -36.40 -17.86 -36.15
N HIS A 591 -35.09 -17.90 -36.36
CA HIS A 591 -34.44 -17.97 -37.67
C HIS A 591 -34.12 -19.41 -38.12
N GLY A 592 -34.47 -20.44 -37.33
CA GLY A 592 -34.40 -21.85 -37.71
C GLY A 592 -33.01 -22.49 -37.65
N SER A 593 -32.04 -21.86 -36.98
CA SER A 593 -30.68 -22.38 -36.83
C SER A 593 -30.17 -22.28 -35.40
N TYR A 594 -29.15 -23.05 -35.07
CA TYR A 594 -28.29 -22.77 -33.91
C TYR A 594 -27.37 -21.59 -34.25
N PRO A 595 -26.90 -20.82 -33.25
CA PRO A 595 -25.87 -19.82 -33.47
C PRO A 595 -24.54 -20.47 -33.85
N GLU A 596 -23.79 -19.82 -34.73
CA GLU A 596 -22.39 -20.15 -35.01
C GLU A 596 -21.45 -19.13 -34.33
N PRO A 597 -20.19 -19.50 -33.98
CA PRO A 597 -19.27 -18.64 -33.23
C PRO A 597 -19.10 -17.24 -33.84
N TRP A 598 -18.90 -17.15 -35.15
CA TRP A 598 -18.72 -15.90 -35.87
C TRP A 598 -19.98 -15.01 -35.95
N GLN A 599 -21.15 -15.52 -35.54
CA GLN A 599 -22.40 -14.75 -35.51
C GLN A 599 -22.64 -14.04 -34.17
N LEU A 600 -21.82 -14.32 -33.15
CA LEU A 600 -21.98 -13.79 -31.80
C LEU A 600 -20.78 -12.94 -31.39
N LEU A 601 -21.06 -11.85 -30.69
CA LEU A 601 -20.07 -11.11 -29.90
C LEU A 601 -20.65 -10.96 -28.50
N ILE A 602 -20.06 -11.64 -27.53
CA ILE A 602 -20.45 -11.54 -26.12
C ILE A 602 -19.49 -10.54 -25.48
N CYS A 603 -20.02 -9.38 -25.09
CA CYS A 603 -19.22 -8.33 -24.47
C CYS A 603 -18.84 -8.70 -23.03
N THR A 604 -17.65 -8.24 -22.64
CA THR A 604 -17.10 -8.29 -21.28
C THR A 604 -16.53 -6.92 -20.94
N SER A 605 -16.09 -6.71 -19.70
CA SER A 605 -15.40 -5.49 -19.28
C SER A 605 -14.07 -5.22 -20.03
N SER A 606 -13.52 -6.24 -20.70
CA SER A 606 -12.28 -6.11 -21.50
C SER A 606 -12.52 -6.03 -23.01
N THR A 607 -13.78 -5.95 -23.46
CA THR A 607 -14.10 -5.86 -24.89
C THR A 607 -13.54 -4.57 -25.49
N THR A 608 -12.93 -4.69 -26.66
CA THR A 608 -12.20 -3.60 -27.33
C THR A 608 -13.03 -2.93 -28.43
N ILE A 609 -12.63 -1.72 -28.82
CA ILE A 609 -13.23 -0.99 -29.95
C ILE A 609 -13.09 -1.73 -31.28
N GLU A 610 -11.98 -2.46 -31.43
CA GLU A 610 -11.68 -3.25 -32.62
C GLU A 610 -12.73 -4.36 -32.83
N GLU A 611 -13.04 -5.11 -31.77
CA GLU A 611 -13.97 -6.25 -31.82
C GLU A 611 -15.35 -5.85 -32.35
N PHE A 612 -15.97 -4.80 -31.82
CA PHE A 612 -17.28 -4.39 -32.33
C PHE A 612 -17.19 -3.68 -33.69
N THR A 613 -16.11 -2.94 -33.99
CA THR A 613 -15.93 -2.31 -35.31
C THR A 613 -15.90 -3.37 -36.40
N ILE A 614 -15.12 -4.42 -36.18
CA ILE A 614 -15.01 -5.58 -37.07
C ILE A 614 -16.35 -6.34 -37.15
N PHE A 615 -17.00 -6.59 -36.00
CA PHE A 615 -18.26 -7.32 -35.94
C PHE A 615 -19.41 -6.58 -36.64
N ILE A 616 -19.52 -5.26 -36.45
CA ILE A 616 -20.51 -4.42 -37.12
C ILE A 616 -20.31 -4.51 -38.62
N LYS A 617 -19.10 -4.28 -39.13
CA LYS A 617 -18.80 -4.43 -40.56
C LYS A 617 -19.14 -5.81 -41.09
N ARG A 618 -18.78 -6.87 -40.35
CA ARG A 618 -19.15 -8.25 -40.68
C ARG A 618 -20.66 -8.40 -40.86
N SER A 619 -21.45 -7.86 -39.94
CA SER A 619 -22.92 -7.95 -40.00
C SER A 619 -23.54 -7.16 -41.16
N PHE A 620 -23.04 -5.96 -41.46
CA PHE A 620 -23.57 -5.09 -42.50
C PHE A 620 -23.12 -5.50 -43.91
N PHE A 621 -21.90 -6.02 -44.06
CA PHE A 621 -21.37 -6.52 -45.34
C PHE A 621 -21.80 -7.95 -45.68
N ALA A 622 -22.43 -8.66 -44.75
CA ALA A 622 -22.87 -10.05 -44.89
C ALA A 622 -23.71 -10.30 -46.15
N SER A 623 -24.63 -9.37 -46.48
CA SER A 623 -25.56 -9.57 -47.60
C SER A 623 -24.87 -9.62 -48.96
N ASN A 624 -23.77 -8.89 -49.13
CA ASN A 624 -23.04 -8.86 -50.41
C ASN A 624 -22.06 -10.04 -50.54
N ASN A 625 -21.82 -10.78 -49.45
CA ASN A 625 -20.78 -11.81 -49.37
C ASN A 625 -21.35 -13.23 -49.15
N GLY A 626 -22.63 -13.44 -49.46
CA GLY A 626 -23.30 -14.75 -49.37
C GLY A 626 -23.67 -15.18 -47.95
N TYR A 627 -23.82 -14.22 -47.03
CA TYR A 627 -24.29 -14.42 -45.65
C TYR A 627 -25.62 -13.70 -45.36
N GLU A 628 -26.37 -13.33 -46.40
CA GLU A 628 -27.54 -12.43 -46.37
C GLU A 628 -28.73 -12.81 -45.47
N ASN A 629 -28.81 -14.07 -45.03
CA ASN A 629 -29.88 -14.62 -44.19
C ASN A 629 -29.38 -15.04 -42.80
N HIS A 630 -28.15 -14.68 -42.45
CA HIS A 630 -27.57 -14.99 -41.15
C HIS A 630 -27.82 -13.85 -40.17
N LEU A 631 -28.35 -14.19 -39.00
CA LEU A 631 -28.48 -13.26 -37.88
C LEU A 631 -27.12 -13.05 -37.21
N PHE A 632 -26.82 -11.82 -36.84
CA PHE A 632 -25.68 -11.45 -35.99
C PHE A 632 -26.21 -10.88 -34.67
N CYS A 633 -25.54 -11.20 -33.57
CA CYS A 633 -25.95 -10.76 -32.25
C CYS A 633 -24.77 -10.23 -31.43
N ILE A 634 -24.94 -9.06 -30.82
CA ILE A 634 -24.03 -8.52 -29.80
C ILE A 634 -24.76 -8.57 -28.46
N ALA A 635 -24.16 -9.18 -27.44
CA ALA A 635 -24.78 -9.40 -26.13
C ALA A 635 -23.96 -8.80 -24.99
N ASN A 636 -24.56 -8.65 -23.81
CA ASN A 636 -23.95 -8.08 -22.59
C ASN A 636 -23.42 -6.66 -22.78
N LEU A 637 -24.14 -5.84 -23.54
CA LEU A 637 -23.75 -4.46 -23.87
C LEU A 637 -23.64 -3.54 -22.65
N GLU A 638 -24.25 -3.93 -21.52
CA GLU A 638 -24.15 -3.28 -20.22
C GLU A 638 -22.76 -3.33 -19.59
N LEU A 639 -21.93 -4.31 -19.98
CA LEU A 639 -20.57 -4.46 -19.45
C LEU A 639 -19.56 -3.53 -20.12
N LEU A 640 -19.95 -2.86 -21.21
CA LEU A 640 -19.11 -1.89 -21.91
C LEU A 640 -19.08 -0.56 -21.16
N ASP A 641 -17.91 0.09 -21.15
CA ASP A 641 -17.81 1.47 -20.66
C ASP A 641 -18.59 2.45 -21.56
N PHE A 642 -18.78 3.67 -21.05
CA PHE A 642 -19.56 4.69 -21.75
C PHE A 642 -18.98 5.10 -23.10
N GLU A 643 -17.65 5.18 -23.24
CA GLU A 643 -16.99 5.60 -24.48
C GLU A 643 -17.20 4.56 -25.58
N LEU A 644 -17.07 3.27 -25.24
CA LEU A 644 -17.33 2.15 -26.13
C LEU A 644 -18.81 2.06 -26.50
N GLN A 645 -19.73 2.24 -25.54
CA GLN A 645 -21.16 2.31 -25.85
C GLN A 645 -21.49 3.44 -26.82
N TYR A 646 -20.91 4.63 -26.63
CA TYR A 646 -21.11 5.78 -27.52
C TYR A 646 -20.56 5.51 -28.92
N SER A 647 -19.35 4.95 -29.02
CA SER A 647 -18.73 4.56 -30.29
C SER A 647 -19.57 3.54 -31.05
N LEU A 648 -20.03 2.48 -30.37
CA LEU A 648 -20.91 1.46 -30.93
C LEU A 648 -22.18 2.06 -31.55
N VAL A 649 -22.87 2.94 -30.81
CA VAL A 649 -24.09 3.61 -31.27
C VAL A 649 -23.83 4.42 -32.55
N ASN A 650 -22.74 5.19 -32.58
CA ASN A 650 -22.40 6.03 -33.73
C ASN A 650 -22.05 5.19 -34.97
N GLN A 651 -21.31 4.10 -34.79
CA GLN A 651 -20.97 3.20 -35.90
C GLN A 651 -22.22 2.53 -36.48
N ILE A 652 -23.13 2.01 -35.64
CA ILE A 652 -24.38 1.39 -36.11
C ILE A 652 -25.24 2.41 -36.87
N LYS A 653 -25.37 3.64 -36.35
CA LYS A 653 -26.13 4.71 -37.03
C LYS A 653 -25.52 5.03 -38.40
N SER A 654 -24.20 5.23 -38.46
CA SER A 654 -23.47 5.51 -39.71
C SER A 654 -23.67 4.40 -40.75
N MET A 655 -23.50 3.13 -40.34
CA MET A 655 -23.62 1.98 -41.23
C MET A 655 -25.06 1.75 -41.73
N ARG A 656 -26.06 2.05 -40.88
CA ARG A 656 -27.49 1.98 -41.25
C ARG A 656 -27.83 2.94 -42.38
N ASP A 657 -27.22 4.13 -42.39
CA ASP A 657 -27.45 5.14 -43.43
C ASP A 657 -26.82 4.70 -44.77
N GLN A 658 -25.77 3.87 -44.74
CA GLN A 658 -25.08 3.37 -45.92
C GLN A 658 -25.70 2.07 -46.49
N THR A 659 -26.17 1.16 -45.63
CA THR A 659 -26.61 -0.19 -46.04
C THR A 659 -27.88 -0.66 -45.31
N GLY A 660 -28.95 -0.89 -46.08
CA GLY A 660 -30.26 -1.30 -45.52
C GLY A 660 -30.50 -2.81 -45.44
N LYS A 661 -29.50 -3.66 -45.67
CA LYS A 661 -29.66 -5.12 -45.82
C LYS A 661 -28.92 -5.95 -44.76
N TYR A 662 -29.00 -5.56 -43.49
CA TYR A 662 -28.38 -6.27 -42.36
C TYR A 662 -29.40 -7.03 -41.52
N LEU A 663 -28.93 -8.00 -40.72
CA LEU A 663 -29.70 -8.71 -39.69
C LEU A 663 -28.90 -8.68 -38.39
N LEU A 664 -29.16 -7.68 -37.55
CA LEU A 664 -28.40 -7.41 -36.33
C LEU A 664 -29.34 -7.29 -35.13
N ALA A 665 -29.05 -8.06 -34.09
CA ALA A 665 -29.67 -7.95 -32.78
C ALA A 665 -28.66 -7.49 -31.73
N LEU A 666 -29.12 -6.64 -30.81
CA LEU A 666 -28.39 -6.20 -29.64
C LEU A 666 -29.11 -6.74 -28.40
N ILE A 667 -28.39 -7.31 -27.44
CA ILE A 667 -28.96 -7.76 -26.16
C ILE A 667 -28.32 -6.93 -25.05
N CYS A 668 -29.17 -6.35 -24.22
CA CYS A 668 -28.77 -5.50 -23.10
C CYS A 668 -29.65 -5.82 -21.89
N CYS A 669 -29.03 -6.07 -20.75
CA CYS A 669 -29.77 -6.25 -19.50
C CYS A 669 -29.86 -4.94 -18.71
N ARG A 670 -31.09 -4.63 -18.27
CA ARG A 670 -31.45 -3.48 -17.47
C ARG A 670 -31.14 -3.76 -16.01
N GLU A 671 -30.19 -3.03 -15.47
CA GLU A 671 -30.01 -2.93 -14.03
C GLU A 671 -30.94 -1.85 -13.45
N ALA A 672 -31.58 -2.14 -12.32
CA ALA A 672 -32.52 -1.22 -11.71
C ALA A 672 -31.82 0.08 -11.29
N GLY A 673 -32.27 1.22 -11.83
CA GLY A 673 -31.78 2.55 -11.46
C GLY A 673 -30.69 3.15 -12.35
N MET A 674 -30.24 2.43 -13.39
CA MET A 674 -29.20 2.91 -14.32
C MET A 674 -29.79 3.37 -15.65
N HIS A 675 -29.38 4.56 -16.12
CA HIS A 675 -29.63 5.00 -17.50
C HIS A 675 -28.67 4.26 -18.44
N HIS A 676 -29.22 3.58 -19.43
CA HIS A 676 -28.42 2.80 -20.37
C HIS A 676 -28.35 3.50 -21.72
N HIS A 677 -27.17 4.00 -22.09
CA HIS A 677 -26.98 4.83 -23.28
C HIS A 677 -27.54 4.16 -24.54
N ILE A 678 -27.26 2.87 -24.74
CA ILE A 678 -27.75 2.09 -25.89
C ILE A 678 -29.28 2.00 -25.93
N LEU A 679 -29.93 1.68 -24.80
CA LEU A 679 -31.39 1.56 -24.74
C LEU A 679 -32.09 2.91 -24.97
N ASP A 680 -31.51 4.00 -24.47
CA ASP A 680 -32.05 5.35 -24.66
C ASP A 680 -31.93 5.79 -26.12
N GLN A 681 -30.75 5.56 -26.73
CA GLN A 681 -30.46 5.94 -28.12
C GLN A 681 -31.26 5.13 -29.15
N PHE A 682 -31.60 3.88 -28.86
CA PHE A 682 -32.36 2.99 -29.74
C PHE A 682 -33.76 2.69 -29.21
N SER A 683 -34.35 3.55 -28.39
CA SER A 683 -35.63 3.32 -27.70
C SER A 683 -36.80 2.87 -28.61
N LEU A 684 -36.82 3.26 -29.89
CA LEU A 684 -37.82 2.84 -30.88
C LEU A 684 -37.66 1.38 -31.34
N ASP A 685 -36.46 0.82 -31.20
CA ASP A 685 -36.07 -0.52 -31.63
C ASP A 685 -36.00 -1.51 -30.44
N VAL A 686 -36.39 -1.08 -29.22
CA VAL A 686 -36.30 -1.88 -27.99
C VAL A 686 -37.51 -2.80 -27.80
N HIS A 687 -37.22 -4.07 -27.54
CA HIS A 687 -38.17 -5.15 -27.28
C HIS A 687 -37.83 -5.85 -25.96
N VAL A 688 -38.76 -5.87 -25.00
CA VAL A 688 -38.57 -6.60 -23.74
C VAL A 688 -38.87 -8.08 -23.96
N THR A 689 -37.93 -8.95 -23.60
CA THR A 689 -38.09 -10.41 -23.75
C THR A 689 -37.36 -11.20 -22.67
N ASN A 690 -37.87 -12.39 -22.36
CA ASN A 690 -37.24 -13.38 -21.47
C ASN A 690 -36.71 -14.60 -22.25
N GLY A 691 -36.83 -14.60 -23.58
CA GLY A 691 -36.41 -15.71 -24.45
C GLY A 691 -37.42 -16.87 -24.47
N LEU A 692 -36.91 -18.09 -24.64
CA LEU A 692 -37.70 -19.32 -24.74
C LEU A 692 -38.18 -19.80 -23.36
N SER A 693 -39.22 -20.65 -23.36
CA SER A 693 -39.64 -21.37 -22.15
C SER A 693 -38.60 -22.40 -21.71
N THR A 694 -38.57 -22.70 -20.41
CA THR A 694 -37.66 -23.70 -19.82
C THR A 694 -37.81 -25.07 -20.49
N GLU A 695 -39.04 -25.49 -20.80
CA GLU A 695 -39.31 -26.77 -21.48
C GLU A 695 -38.69 -26.80 -22.89
N THR A 696 -38.80 -25.70 -23.63
CA THR A 696 -38.20 -25.59 -24.97
C THR A 696 -36.68 -25.62 -24.90
N MET A 697 -36.08 -24.92 -23.93
CA MET A 697 -34.63 -24.96 -23.71
C MET A 697 -34.14 -26.37 -23.38
N ILE A 698 -34.84 -27.10 -22.50
CA ILE A 698 -34.53 -28.51 -22.19
C ILE A 698 -34.58 -29.36 -23.47
N GLU A 699 -35.61 -29.22 -24.30
CA GLU A 699 -35.72 -29.98 -25.55
C GLU A 699 -34.56 -29.68 -26.52
N ILE A 700 -34.21 -28.39 -26.66
CA ILE A 700 -33.11 -27.96 -27.52
C ILE A 700 -31.77 -28.53 -27.03
N TYR A 701 -31.46 -28.42 -25.73
CA TYR A 701 -30.19 -28.86 -25.17
C TYR A 701 -30.10 -30.39 -25.04
N HIS A 702 -31.20 -31.10 -24.81
CA HIS A 702 -31.20 -32.57 -24.90
C HIS A 702 -30.88 -33.05 -26.32
N ASN A 703 -31.32 -32.31 -27.34
CA ASN A 703 -31.01 -32.63 -28.73
C ASN A 703 -29.56 -32.28 -29.11
N LEU A 704 -29.07 -31.14 -28.64
CA LEU A 704 -27.73 -30.62 -28.95
C LEU A 704 -26.63 -31.34 -28.15
N CYS A 705 -26.86 -31.56 -26.86
CA CYS A 705 -25.86 -31.97 -25.87
C CYS A 705 -26.09 -33.41 -25.35
N LYS A 706 -26.34 -34.37 -26.24
CA LYS A 706 -26.63 -35.78 -25.89
C LYS A 706 -25.56 -36.48 -25.05
N ASN A 707 -24.32 -35.98 -25.11
CA ASN A 707 -23.16 -36.58 -24.43
C ASN A 707 -22.72 -35.80 -23.19
N VAL A 708 -23.54 -34.84 -22.76
CA VAL A 708 -23.27 -33.96 -21.61
C VAL A 708 -24.18 -34.37 -20.46
N ILE A 709 -23.62 -34.57 -19.27
CA ILE A 709 -24.38 -34.94 -18.07
C ILE A 709 -24.02 -34.01 -16.93
N ALA A 710 -25.01 -33.34 -16.36
CA ALA A 710 -24.88 -32.59 -15.12
C ALA A 710 -25.02 -33.54 -13.92
N VAL A 711 -24.03 -33.54 -13.01
CA VAL A 711 -23.97 -34.43 -11.86
C VAL A 711 -24.10 -33.61 -10.58
N SER A 712 -25.07 -33.95 -9.75
CA SER A 712 -25.33 -33.31 -8.46
C SER A 712 -25.60 -34.34 -7.36
N SER A 713 -25.56 -33.94 -6.09
CA SER A 713 -25.85 -34.84 -4.97
C SER A 713 -26.46 -34.09 -3.79
N ASP A 714 -27.19 -34.79 -2.92
CA ASP A 714 -27.81 -34.18 -1.72
C ASP A 714 -26.76 -33.61 -0.74
N LEU A 715 -25.62 -34.31 -0.59
CA LEU A 715 -24.56 -33.99 0.35
C LEU A 715 -23.21 -33.94 -0.37
N SER A 716 -22.29 -33.15 0.17
CA SER A 716 -20.88 -33.20 -0.23
C SER A 716 -20.26 -34.54 0.16
N GLY A 717 -19.27 -35.02 -0.61
CA GLY A 717 -18.55 -36.27 -0.32
C GLY A 717 -19.29 -37.57 -0.65
N GLN A 718 -20.45 -37.55 -1.33
CA GLN A 718 -21.17 -38.79 -1.72
C GLN A 718 -20.53 -39.60 -2.86
N GLY A 719 -19.48 -39.07 -3.50
CA GLY A 719 -18.77 -39.75 -4.59
C GLY A 719 -19.22 -39.36 -6.00
N LYS A 720 -19.57 -38.08 -6.23
CA LYS A 720 -19.86 -37.54 -7.57
C LYS A 720 -18.68 -37.74 -8.53
N THR A 721 -17.49 -37.34 -8.09
CA THR A 721 -16.26 -37.49 -8.88
C THR A 721 -15.96 -38.96 -9.19
N GLU A 722 -16.12 -39.87 -8.23
CA GLU A 722 -15.96 -41.32 -8.43
C GLU A 722 -16.99 -41.86 -9.43
N TRP A 723 -18.25 -41.41 -9.35
CA TRP A 723 -19.28 -41.77 -10.32
C TRP A 723 -18.89 -41.33 -11.74
N ILE A 724 -18.32 -40.14 -11.89
CA ILE A 724 -17.85 -39.61 -13.18
C ILE A 724 -16.69 -40.44 -13.71
N LYS A 725 -15.70 -40.76 -12.88
CA LYS A 725 -14.56 -41.64 -13.23
C LYS A 725 -15.05 -43.01 -13.71
N GLU A 726 -15.96 -43.65 -12.96
CA GLU A 726 -16.55 -44.94 -13.35
C GLU A 726 -17.35 -44.84 -14.66
N SER A 727 -18.13 -43.78 -14.83
CA SER A 727 -18.95 -43.56 -16.03
C SER A 727 -18.11 -43.29 -17.27
N SER A 728 -17.01 -42.55 -17.14
CA SER A 728 -16.02 -42.36 -18.19
C SER A 728 -15.30 -43.67 -18.53
N TYR A 729 -14.90 -44.43 -17.52
CA TYR A 729 -14.25 -45.73 -17.71
C TYR A 729 -15.14 -46.73 -18.44
N LYS A 730 -16.44 -46.80 -18.09
CA LYS A 730 -17.44 -47.62 -18.83
C LYS A 730 -17.52 -47.25 -20.32
N LYS A 731 -17.26 -45.98 -20.64
CA LYS A 731 -17.20 -45.45 -22.02
C LYS A 731 -15.81 -45.58 -22.66
N LYS A 732 -14.86 -46.24 -21.98
CA LYS A 732 -13.45 -46.40 -22.41
C LYS A 732 -12.73 -45.06 -22.64
N LYS A 733 -13.04 -44.06 -21.80
CA LYS A 733 -12.42 -42.72 -21.83
C LYS A 733 -11.71 -42.42 -20.52
N ILE A 734 -10.66 -41.60 -20.59
CA ILE A 734 -9.93 -41.10 -19.42
C ILE A 734 -10.53 -39.75 -18.99
N THR A 735 -10.83 -39.56 -17.70
CA THR A 735 -11.37 -38.28 -17.22
C THR A 735 -10.28 -37.22 -17.12
N HIS A 736 -10.47 -36.08 -17.80
CA HIS A 736 -9.65 -34.88 -17.66
C HIS A 736 -10.44 -33.83 -16.88
N SER A 737 -9.95 -33.39 -15.73
CA SER A 737 -10.69 -32.47 -14.85
C SER A 737 -10.34 -31.00 -15.11
N PHE A 738 -11.37 -30.17 -15.17
CA PHE A 738 -11.32 -28.73 -15.34
C PHE A 738 -12.08 -28.10 -14.17
N LEU A 739 -11.37 -27.39 -13.29
CA LEU A 739 -11.92 -26.82 -12.06
C LEU A 739 -12.40 -25.39 -12.29
N ILE A 740 -13.61 -25.09 -11.82
CA ILE A 740 -14.17 -23.73 -11.72
C ILE A 740 -14.43 -23.43 -10.24
N SER A 741 -13.74 -22.42 -9.72
CA SER A 741 -13.78 -21.94 -8.34
C SER A 741 -14.05 -20.43 -8.27
N ASP A 742 -14.02 -19.88 -7.05
CA ASP A 742 -14.28 -18.47 -6.77
C ASP A 742 -13.25 -17.56 -7.46
N GLY A 743 -13.63 -16.31 -7.73
CA GLY A 743 -12.80 -15.29 -8.37
C GLY A 743 -12.45 -15.54 -9.84
N ILE A 744 -13.13 -16.48 -10.51
CA ILE A 744 -12.87 -16.79 -11.91
C ILE A 744 -13.80 -16.00 -12.84
N GLU A 745 -13.19 -15.09 -13.62
CA GLU A 745 -13.83 -14.35 -14.71
C GLU A 745 -13.80 -15.12 -16.04
N TYR A 746 -14.67 -14.72 -16.97
CA TYR A 746 -14.80 -15.29 -18.32
C TYR A 746 -13.46 -15.48 -19.06
N ASN A 747 -12.65 -14.42 -19.14
CA ASN A 747 -11.38 -14.45 -19.89
C ASN A 747 -10.40 -15.48 -19.33
N ARG A 748 -10.40 -15.65 -18.00
CA ARG A 748 -9.56 -16.65 -17.32
C ARG A 748 -10.04 -18.07 -17.63
N LEU A 749 -11.36 -18.31 -17.69
CA LEU A 749 -11.92 -19.60 -18.08
C LEU A 749 -11.47 -20.00 -19.49
N VAL A 750 -11.59 -19.09 -20.46
CA VAL A 750 -11.20 -19.35 -21.85
C VAL A 750 -9.70 -19.65 -21.95
N HIS A 751 -8.87 -18.87 -21.27
CA HIS A 751 -7.42 -19.09 -21.25
C HIS A 751 -7.02 -20.41 -20.57
N GLN A 752 -7.64 -20.77 -19.45
CA GLN A 752 -7.42 -22.07 -18.79
C GLN A 752 -7.87 -23.23 -19.68
N PHE A 753 -9.02 -23.09 -20.35
CA PHE A 753 -9.54 -24.11 -21.26
C PHE A 753 -8.64 -24.29 -22.49
N LYS A 754 -8.06 -23.21 -23.04
CA LYS A 754 -7.04 -23.28 -24.11
C LYS A 754 -5.84 -24.14 -23.69
N LYS A 755 -5.43 -24.06 -22.43
CA LYS A 755 -4.30 -24.84 -21.87
C LYS A 755 -4.63 -26.31 -21.60
N CYS A 756 -5.91 -26.66 -21.44
CA CYS A 756 -6.38 -28.02 -21.14
C CYS A 756 -5.97 -29.03 -22.23
N LYS A 757 -5.83 -28.62 -23.50
CA LYS A 757 -5.39 -29.45 -24.65
C LYS A 757 -6.02 -30.86 -24.67
N LEU A 758 -7.35 -30.90 -24.56
CA LEU A 758 -8.13 -32.13 -24.45
C LEU A 758 -7.88 -33.08 -25.63
N LEU A 759 -7.63 -34.35 -25.33
CA LEU A 759 -7.41 -35.39 -26.33
C LEU A 759 -8.71 -36.12 -26.68
N PRO A 760 -8.88 -36.66 -27.90
CA PRO A 760 -10.08 -37.43 -28.28
C PRO A 760 -10.35 -38.67 -27.42
N ILE A 761 -9.34 -39.22 -26.72
CA ILE A 761 -9.48 -40.37 -25.81
C ILE A 761 -9.99 -39.97 -24.42
N GLU A 762 -10.08 -38.69 -24.14
CA GLU A 762 -10.49 -38.15 -22.84
C GLU A 762 -11.99 -37.81 -22.82
N SER A 763 -12.56 -37.80 -21.61
CA SER A 763 -13.81 -37.13 -21.28
C SER A 763 -13.48 -35.89 -20.48
N LEU A 764 -14.27 -34.82 -20.67
CA LEU A 764 -14.09 -33.57 -19.94
C LEU A 764 -14.93 -33.62 -18.66
N HIS A 765 -14.30 -33.41 -17.52
CA HIS A 765 -14.96 -33.28 -16.23
C HIS A 765 -14.85 -31.82 -15.76
N ILE A 766 -15.93 -31.04 -15.88
CA ILE A 766 -16.03 -29.67 -15.39
C ILE A 766 -16.52 -29.73 -13.95
N ASN A 767 -15.68 -29.36 -12.98
CA ASN A 767 -16.03 -29.34 -11.56
C ASN A 767 -16.30 -27.90 -11.11
N ILE A 768 -17.56 -27.61 -10.74
CA ILE A 768 -18.00 -26.28 -10.31
C ILE A 768 -18.24 -26.30 -8.80
N VAL A 769 -17.39 -25.59 -8.06
CA VAL A 769 -17.40 -25.59 -6.58
C VAL A 769 -18.20 -24.42 -6.02
N SER A 770 -17.80 -23.20 -6.37
CA SER A 770 -18.46 -21.95 -6.00
C SER A 770 -17.92 -20.90 -6.97
N PRO A 771 -18.77 -20.22 -7.77
CA PRO A 771 -18.37 -19.09 -8.58
C PRO A 771 -18.95 -17.78 -8.03
N ASP A 772 -18.11 -16.78 -7.84
CA ASP A 772 -18.54 -15.42 -7.49
C ASP A 772 -19.33 -14.75 -8.61
N HIS A 773 -19.03 -15.11 -9.86
CA HIS A 773 -19.62 -14.58 -11.10
C HIS A 773 -20.34 -15.70 -11.89
N PRO A 774 -21.52 -16.16 -11.44
CA PRO A 774 -22.25 -17.23 -12.10
C PRO A 774 -22.67 -16.90 -13.55
N GLU A 775 -22.86 -15.63 -13.88
CA GLU A 775 -23.11 -15.13 -15.24
C GLU A 775 -21.99 -15.51 -16.22
N ASP A 776 -20.73 -15.32 -15.85
CA ASP A 776 -19.57 -15.67 -16.68
C ASP A 776 -19.47 -17.19 -16.91
N VAL A 777 -19.71 -17.97 -15.86
CA VAL A 777 -19.75 -19.44 -15.95
C VAL A 777 -20.90 -19.89 -16.86
N ASN A 778 -22.07 -19.26 -16.74
CA ASN A 778 -23.20 -19.56 -17.62
C ASN A 778 -22.89 -19.25 -19.09
N MET A 779 -22.27 -18.10 -19.38
CA MET A 779 -21.88 -17.74 -20.74
C MET A 779 -20.78 -18.65 -21.28
N PHE A 780 -19.82 -19.05 -20.45
CA PHE A 780 -18.78 -20.01 -20.83
C PHE A 780 -19.37 -21.38 -21.17
N LEU A 781 -20.28 -21.90 -20.33
CA LEU A 781 -21.00 -23.14 -20.61
C LEU A 781 -21.87 -23.01 -21.86
N PHE A 782 -22.50 -21.85 -22.07
CA PHE A 782 -23.26 -21.58 -23.29
C PHE A 782 -22.38 -21.67 -24.53
N GLU A 783 -21.26 -20.94 -24.60
CA GLU A 783 -20.34 -21.00 -25.74
C GLU A 783 -19.81 -22.42 -25.96
N LEU A 784 -19.28 -23.05 -24.91
CA LEU A 784 -18.68 -24.37 -24.99
C LEU A 784 -19.66 -25.45 -25.46
N LEU A 785 -20.88 -25.47 -24.92
CA LEU A 785 -21.86 -26.51 -25.19
C LEU A 785 -22.65 -26.24 -26.48
N THR A 786 -22.91 -24.96 -26.79
CA THR A 786 -23.74 -24.57 -27.94
C THR A 786 -22.91 -24.45 -29.21
N LEU A 787 -21.77 -23.78 -29.12
CA LEU A 787 -20.89 -23.46 -30.25
C LEU A 787 -19.76 -24.49 -30.41
N GLY A 788 -19.38 -25.17 -29.33
CA GLY A 788 -18.22 -26.07 -29.31
C GLY A 788 -16.87 -25.35 -29.30
N ILE A 789 -16.91 -24.02 -29.15
CA ILE A 789 -15.79 -23.09 -29.17
C ILE A 789 -16.07 -22.05 -28.10
N VAL A 790 -15.05 -21.69 -27.33
CA VAL A 790 -15.05 -20.53 -26.46
C VAL A 790 -14.02 -19.52 -26.97
N SER A 791 -14.37 -18.24 -26.95
CA SER A 791 -13.53 -17.20 -27.54
C SER A 791 -13.53 -15.90 -26.75
N THR A 792 -12.34 -15.28 -26.71
CA THR A 792 -12.08 -13.89 -26.34
C THR A 792 -11.20 -13.27 -27.43
N ASN A 793 -10.93 -11.97 -27.37
CA ASN A 793 -10.04 -11.30 -28.34
C ASN A 793 -8.67 -12.00 -28.48
N ASP A 794 -8.10 -12.46 -27.36
CA ASP A 794 -6.77 -13.07 -27.29
C ASP A 794 -6.74 -14.60 -27.42
N ASN A 795 -7.83 -15.27 -27.05
CA ASN A 795 -7.83 -16.72 -26.87
C ASN A 795 -9.06 -17.35 -27.52
N ILE A 796 -8.82 -18.30 -28.41
CA ILE A 796 -9.85 -19.17 -28.96
C ILE A 796 -9.48 -20.61 -28.62
N ALA A 797 -10.44 -21.35 -28.08
CA ALA A 797 -10.28 -22.74 -27.73
C ALA A 797 -11.50 -23.54 -28.16
N CYS A 798 -11.26 -24.70 -28.77
CA CYS A 798 -12.29 -25.52 -29.38
C CYS A 798 -12.29 -26.92 -28.77
N LEU A 799 -13.47 -27.51 -28.58
CA LEU A 799 -13.57 -28.95 -28.32
C LEU A 799 -12.95 -29.73 -29.50
N PRO A 800 -12.19 -30.81 -29.30
CA PRO A 800 -11.59 -31.58 -30.40
C PRO A 800 -12.56 -31.95 -31.53
N SER A 801 -12.14 -31.75 -32.78
CA SER A 801 -12.85 -32.27 -33.97
C SER A 801 -12.63 -33.77 -34.05
N SER A 802 -13.58 -34.59 -33.57
CA SER A 802 -13.52 -36.04 -33.69
C SER A 802 -14.80 -36.59 -34.30
N GLU A 803 -14.67 -37.68 -35.07
CA GLU A 803 -15.80 -38.50 -35.51
C GLU A 803 -16.58 -39.08 -34.32
N THR A 804 -15.91 -39.24 -33.17
CA THR A 804 -16.55 -39.65 -31.91
C THR A 804 -16.82 -38.43 -31.03
N PRO A 805 -18.06 -38.22 -30.56
CA PRO A 805 -18.38 -37.09 -29.71
C PRO A 805 -17.70 -37.23 -28.34
N ILE A 806 -17.27 -36.10 -27.79
CA ILE A 806 -16.65 -36.02 -26.47
C ILE A 806 -17.74 -36.13 -25.40
N HIS A 807 -17.46 -36.88 -24.34
CA HIS A 807 -18.31 -36.93 -23.17
C HIS A 807 -17.92 -35.81 -22.21
N ILE A 808 -18.89 -35.01 -21.79
CA ILE A 808 -18.69 -33.92 -20.85
C ILE A 808 -19.53 -34.21 -19.60
N PHE A 809 -18.90 -34.14 -18.43
CA PHE A 809 -19.56 -34.27 -17.14
C PHE A 809 -19.41 -32.95 -16.41
N ILE A 810 -20.52 -32.36 -15.96
CA ILE A 810 -20.52 -31.11 -15.20
C ILE A 810 -20.89 -31.45 -13.77
N GLU A 811 -19.89 -31.54 -12.89
CA GLU A 811 -20.08 -31.75 -11.46
C GLU A 811 -20.42 -30.41 -10.78
N ILE A 812 -21.50 -30.40 -9.99
CA ILE A 812 -21.91 -29.25 -9.19
C ILE A 812 -21.77 -29.58 -7.72
N ALA A 813 -21.08 -28.71 -6.98
CA ALA A 813 -20.98 -28.81 -5.54
C ALA A 813 -22.35 -28.74 -4.86
N SER A 814 -22.50 -29.56 -3.82
CA SER A 814 -23.72 -29.62 -3.02
C SER A 814 -23.75 -28.41 -2.09
N THR A 815 -24.60 -27.44 -2.40
CA THR A 815 -24.82 -26.23 -1.60
C THR A 815 -26.17 -26.28 -0.89
N THR A 816 -26.31 -25.52 0.20
CA THR A 816 -27.59 -25.36 0.90
C THR A 816 -28.67 -24.89 -0.07
N GLU A 817 -29.85 -25.52 -0.02
CA GLU A 817 -31.00 -25.23 -0.90
C GLU A 817 -30.70 -25.34 -2.41
N GLN A 818 -29.60 -26.00 -2.80
CA GLN A 818 -29.13 -26.07 -4.20
C GLN A 818 -28.92 -24.68 -4.84
N ARG A 819 -28.54 -23.66 -4.07
CA ARG A 819 -28.34 -22.28 -4.55
C ARG A 819 -27.42 -22.20 -5.78
N LEU A 820 -26.30 -22.93 -5.76
CA LEU A 820 -25.36 -22.96 -6.88
C LEU A 820 -25.99 -23.54 -8.17
N ARG A 821 -26.83 -24.56 -8.04
CA ARG A 821 -27.55 -25.10 -9.20
C ARG A 821 -28.55 -24.08 -9.74
N SER A 822 -29.21 -23.34 -8.84
CA SER A 822 -30.20 -22.32 -9.22
C SER A 822 -29.58 -21.07 -9.88
N SER A 823 -28.31 -20.76 -9.57
CA SER A 823 -27.58 -19.65 -10.20
C SER A 823 -27.02 -20.00 -11.58
N LEU A 824 -27.07 -21.27 -12.00
CA LEU A 824 -26.55 -21.76 -13.27
C LEU A 824 -27.66 -22.34 -14.18
N PRO A 825 -28.51 -21.50 -14.82
CA PRO A 825 -29.61 -21.98 -15.66
C PRO A 825 -29.18 -22.95 -16.76
N MET A 826 -27.99 -22.75 -17.34
CA MET A 826 -27.46 -23.61 -18.40
C MET A 826 -27.39 -25.08 -17.99
N VAL A 827 -27.07 -25.36 -16.72
CA VAL A 827 -27.03 -26.72 -16.19
C VAL A 827 -28.45 -27.30 -16.06
N GLY A 828 -29.42 -26.46 -15.70
CA GLY A 828 -30.83 -26.85 -15.60
C GLY A 828 -31.42 -27.40 -16.89
N PHE A 829 -30.85 -27.07 -18.06
CA PHE A 829 -31.32 -27.53 -19.37
C PHE A 829 -30.69 -28.86 -19.84
N LEU A 830 -29.73 -29.40 -19.09
CA LEU A 830 -28.98 -30.61 -19.46
C LEU A 830 -29.59 -31.87 -18.85
N LEU A 831 -29.20 -33.02 -19.42
CA LEU A 831 -29.44 -34.31 -18.78
C LEU A 831 -28.78 -34.31 -17.40
N SER A 832 -29.56 -34.59 -16.36
CA SER A 832 -29.06 -34.56 -14.98
C SER A 832 -29.05 -35.95 -14.37
N GLU A 833 -27.95 -36.26 -13.69
CA GLU A 833 -27.83 -37.37 -12.76
C GLU A 833 -27.74 -36.79 -11.34
N HIS A 834 -28.70 -37.14 -10.49
CA HIS A 834 -28.72 -36.68 -9.10
C HIS A 834 -28.51 -37.86 -8.16
N LEU A 835 -27.42 -37.84 -7.40
CA LEU A 835 -27.08 -38.85 -6.41
C LEU A 835 -27.84 -38.55 -5.10
N SER A 836 -28.92 -39.28 -4.89
CA SER A 836 -29.69 -39.21 -3.65
C SER A 836 -28.94 -39.93 -2.52
N TRP A 837 -28.91 -39.32 -1.33
CA TRP A 837 -28.23 -39.89 -0.17
C TRP A 837 -28.80 -41.26 0.21
N ASN A 838 -27.94 -42.28 0.13
CA ASN A 838 -28.16 -43.60 0.70
C ASN A 838 -26.78 -44.22 0.96
N ILE A 839 -26.61 -44.93 2.07
CA ILE A 839 -25.37 -45.65 2.38
C ILE A 839 -24.98 -46.63 1.25
N SER A 840 -25.96 -47.24 0.56
CA SER A 840 -25.71 -48.12 -0.60
C SER A 840 -25.24 -47.37 -1.85
N ASN A 841 -25.46 -46.05 -1.91
CA ASN A 841 -25.13 -45.20 -3.04
C ASN A 841 -23.83 -44.42 -2.83
N LEU A 842 -23.23 -44.49 -1.63
CA LEU A 842 -21.94 -43.89 -1.34
C LEU A 842 -20.88 -44.53 -2.25
N LYS A 843 -20.27 -43.72 -3.12
CA LYS A 843 -19.15 -44.15 -3.93
C LYS A 843 -17.85 -43.60 -3.35
N ILE A 844 -16.90 -44.50 -3.13
CA ILE A 844 -15.57 -44.18 -2.61
C ILE A 844 -14.51 -44.60 -3.62
N SER A 845 -13.33 -43.96 -3.58
CA SER A 845 -12.21 -44.36 -4.44
C SER A 845 -11.89 -45.83 -4.24
N ARG A 846 -11.61 -46.54 -5.34
CA ARG A 846 -11.16 -47.95 -5.33
C ARG A 846 -9.63 -48.08 -5.34
N GLU A 847 -8.93 -46.95 -5.34
CA GLU A 847 -7.47 -46.94 -5.28
C GLU A 847 -7.04 -47.41 -3.89
N ILE A 848 -6.27 -48.50 -3.87
CA ILE A 848 -5.84 -49.22 -2.66
C ILE A 848 -5.12 -48.29 -1.66
N HIS A 849 -4.43 -47.26 -2.14
CA HIS A 849 -3.69 -46.27 -1.35
C HIS A 849 -4.49 -44.99 -1.07
N SER A 850 -5.76 -44.89 -1.48
CA SER A 850 -6.58 -43.74 -1.11
C SER A 850 -6.82 -43.72 0.41
N PRO A 851 -6.88 -42.54 1.06
CA PRO A 851 -7.03 -42.46 2.51
C PRO A 851 -8.23 -43.24 3.04
N ILE A 852 -9.34 -43.23 2.30
CA ILE A 852 -10.56 -43.98 2.68
C ILE A 852 -10.37 -45.49 2.59
N GLN A 853 -9.68 -46.01 1.56
CA GLN A 853 -9.40 -47.44 1.44
C GLN A 853 -8.42 -47.92 2.52
N ILE A 854 -7.39 -47.13 2.83
CA ILE A 854 -6.46 -47.43 3.93
C ILE A 854 -7.24 -47.59 5.24
N VAL A 855 -8.09 -46.62 5.58
CA VAL A 855 -8.93 -46.67 6.79
C VAL A 855 -9.88 -47.87 6.77
N CYS A 856 -10.57 -48.12 5.65
CA CYS A 856 -11.48 -49.28 5.52
C CYS A 856 -10.74 -50.61 5.72
N HIS A 857 -9.53 -50.76 5.17
CA HIS A 857 -8.73 -51.96 5.35
C HIS A 857 -8.33 -52.17 6.83
N TYR A 858 -7.90 -51.10 7.52
CA TYR A 858 -7.59 -51.18 8.95
C TYR A 858 -8.83 -51.46 9.81
N LEU A 859 -9.96 -50.82 9.54
CA LEU A 859 -11.22 -51.07 10.25
C LEU A 859 -11.70 -52.53 10.07
N ASN A 860 -11.56 -53.08 8.86
CA ASN A 860 -11.89 -54.47 8.59
C ASN A 860 -10.96 -55.44 9.34
N LEU A 861 -9.65 -55.15 9.44
CA LEU A 861 -8.73 -55.96 10.25
C LEU A 861 -8.98 -55.83 11.75
N TYR A 862 -9.41 -54.65 12.21
CA TYR A 862 -9.83 -54.44 13.59
C TYR A 862 -11.08 -55.27 13.90
N GLU A 863 -12.09 -55.24 13.03
CA GLU A 863 -13.32 -56.03 13.17
C GLU A 863 -13.04 -57.54 13.13
N SER A 864 -12.08 -57.99 12.31
CA SER A 864 -11.65 -59.38 12.25
C SER A 864 -10.64 -59.78 13.35
N MET A 865 -10.27 -58.86 14.25
CA MET A 865 -9.24 -59.05 15.30
C MET A 865 -7.86 -59.48 14.77
N GLU A 866 -7.52 -59.12 13.54
CA GLU A 866 -6.26 -59.51 12.88
C GLU A 866 -5.23 -58.36 12.83
N ILE A 867 -5.58 -57.17 13.32
CA ILE A 867 -4.80 -55.94 13.16
C ILE A 867 -3.35 -56.05 13.65
N ASP A 868 -3.10 -56.74 14.76
CA ASP A 868 -1.76 -56.94 15.34
C ASP A 868 -1.01 -58.13 14.72
N THR A 869 -1.67 -58.92 13.87
CA THR A 869 -1.16 -60.19 13.34
C THR A 869 -0.94 -60.19 11.84
N LYS A 870 -1.55 -59.24 11.11
CA LYS A 870 -1.55 -59.19 9.65
C LYS A 870 -1.09 -57.82 9.16
N GLU A 871 0.03 -57.79 8.46
CA GLU A 871 0.56 -56.56 7.87
C GLU A 871 -0.19 -56.23 6.56
N ILE A 872 -0.73 -55.01 6.43
CA ILE A 872 -1.34 -54.56 5.18
C ILE A 872 -0.25 -54.04 4.24
N LEU A 873 0.04 -54.82 3.20
CA LEU A 873 0.97 -54.41 2.15
C LEU A 873 0.21 -53.68 1.02
N PHE A 874 0.18 -52.35 1.08
CA PHE A 874 -0.31 -51.51 -0.03
C PHE A 874 0.74 -51.45 -1.16
N ARG A 875 0.95 -52.55 -1.90
CA ARG A 875 1.93 -52.60 -3.01
C ARG A 875 1.32 -52.14 -4.36
N THR A 876 2.07 -51.30 -5.07
CA THR A 876 2.08 -51.16 -6.54
C THR A 876 3.53 -50.98 -7.02
N ASP A 877 3.81 -51.27 -8.30
CA ASP A 877 5.16 -51.26 -8.90
C ASP A 877 5.86 -49.88 -8.92
N ASP A 878 5.19 -48.80 -8.53
CA ASP A 878 5.80 -47.49 -8.34
C ASP A 878 5.79 -47.10 -6.86
N ALA A 879 6.98 -46.95 -6.29
CA ALA A 879 7.20 -46.52 -4.92
C ALA A 879 6.69 -45.08 -4.72
N ILE A 880 5.82 -44.89 -3.72
CA ILE A 880 5.42 -43.56 -3.24
C ILE A 880 6.68 -42.86 -2.73
N LYS A 881 7.12 -41.81 -3.43
CA LYS A 881 8.34 -41.03 -3.11
C LYS A 881 8.10 -39.76 -2.29
N GLU A 882 6.85 -39.39 -2.03
CA GLU A 882 6.54 -38.20 -1.24
C GLU A 882 5.55 -38.55 -0.13
N PRO A 883 5.76 -38.03 1.10
CA PRO A 883 4.78 -38.18 2.17
C PRO A 883 3.50 -37.40 1.82
N LEU A 884 2.35 -37.93 2.25
CA LEU A 884 1.06 -37.26 2.12
C LEU A 884 1.15 -35.84 2.74
N PRO A 885 0.62 -34.80 2.06
CA PRO A 885 0.55 -33.47 2.64
C PRO A 885 -0.37 -33.49 3.86
N LEU A 886 0.07 -32.78 4.92
CA LEU A 886 -0.69 -32.50 6.13
C LEU A 886 -1.88 -31.59 5.85
#